data_AF-A0A258N4W1-F1
#
_entry.id   AF-A0A258N4W1-F1
#
_cell.length_a   1.000
_cell.length_b   1.000
_cell.length_c   1.000
_cell.angle_alpha   90.00
_cell.angle_beta   90.00
_cell.angle_gamma   90.00
#
_symmetry.space_group_name_H-M   'P 1'
#
loop_
_entity.id
_entity.type
_entity.pdbx_description
1 polymer ?
#
loop_
_entity_poly.entity_id
_entity_poly.type
_entity_poly.pdbx_seq_one_letter_code
_entity_poly.pdbx_strand_id
1 'polypeptide(L)'
;MMHIVSRIVLVFTAVFCWTYSLVAQKKETPAYLFSYFKGNGEDGLHLAYSVDGLNWASLKKDNSFLKPTVAKDKLMRDPCIIRGKDGLFHMVWTVSWKDRGIGYASSKDLIHWSEQVFVPVMEKEATAKNCWAPEIFYDDAKKEYLIYWATTIPGRFPETENLGDNNHRIYYVTTKDFKTFSDTKLMYDQGFNVIDATIQKVGKQYLMILKDETLKPVQKNLRVAFSDQATGGYSKPSEPITGNYWAEGPTALKIGQDWIVYFDKYRDHKYGAVASKDLKNWRDISDSVHFPKGLRHGSVLPITQAELALLKKEEAKLDADPDWASKVGSSLGGLKKNQIWVNDFGAKSDSNFLSTNAIQKAIDACAKNGGGVVGFKPGVYQTGSIFVKTGVTLNIDKNVLILGSTDFKDYPEIDTRIAGIEMRWPAALINIIGQKNAQITGKGIINARGKFCWDKYWAMRKEYEPKGLRWIVDYDAKRVRTILVQNSENIGVSNITLKNAGFWTVQLLYSTKITVDGIVVKNNEDGKGPSTDGIDVDSSTWVLIQNCDIDCNDDDFCLKSGRDWDGLRVNKPTEYVVIRNCIARKGGGLLTLGSETSGGIRHVLAKNLQGFGTGNGLHIKSAVTRGGIVEDIWFKDIQLDSVGNVFQFNMNWNPSYSYSALPAGYDSATVPAHWKTLLHKNEPASLGIPVFRDIHVSGVVANHSRKFVTATGLKESALSGFYFDNMQINVATPGEIKFAGNWKMTNLKLIAADSKKLLVENSQNMKLE
;
A
#
# COMPACT_ATOMS: atom_id res chain seq x y z
N MET A 1 14.50 82.80 -40.16
CA MET A 1 13.19 82.90 -40.85
C MET A 1 12.27 81.88 -40.19
N MET A 2 11.48 82.27 -39.19
CA MET A 2 10.14 82.86 -39.31
C MET A 2 9.10 81.87 -39.86
N HIS A 3 8.05 81.62 -39.05
CA HIS A 3 6.72 81.03 -39.37
C HIS A 3 6.58 79.50 -39.43
N ILE A 4 5.49 78.83 -39.00
CA ILE A 4 4.30 79.07 -38.14
C ILE A 4 3.52 77.71 -38.10
N VAL A 5 2.96 77.33 -36.93
CA VAL A 5 1.68 76.59 -36.68
C VAL A 5 1.48 75.22 -37.39
N SER A 6 1.27 74.07 -36.72
CA SER A 6 0.08 73.71 -35.91
C SER A 6 0.18 72.29 -35.32
N ARG A 7 -0.29 72.12 -34.07
CA ARG A 7 -1.04 70.96 -33.50
C ARG A 7 -0.38 69.57 -33.44
N ILE A 8 0.01 69.13 -32.23
CA ILE A 8 -0.80 68.35 -31.26
C ILE A 8 0.07 68.17 -30.01
N VAL A 9 -0.42 68.63 -28.86
CA VAL A 9 0.15 68.37 -27.54
C VAL A 9 -0.69 67.26 -26.89
N LEU A 10 -0.05 66.17 -26.48
CA LEU A 10 -0.52 65.31 -25.41
C LEU A 10 0.70 64.70 -24.72
N VAL A 11 1.17 65.43 -23.72
CA VAL A 11 2.19 64.99 -22.76
C VAL A 11 1.52 64.04 -21.77
N PHE A 12 2.10 62.85 -21.61
CA PHE A 12 1.72 61.86 -20.62
C PHE A 12 1.98 62.40 -19.20
N THR A 13 0.95 62.87 -18.52
CA THR A 13 0.92 63.01 -17.05
C THR A 13 0.47 61.68 -16.43
N ALA A 14 1.39 61.01 -15.75
CA ALA A 14 1.11 59.86 -14.91
C ALA A 14 0.25 60.29 -13.72
N VAL A 15 -1.03 59.92 -13.75
CA VAL A 15 -1.94 60.04 -12.60
C VAL A 15 -1.64 58.89 -11.64
N PHE A 16 -1.08 59.24 -10.49
CA PHE A 16 -0.94 58.38 -9.31
C PHE A 16 -2.36 58.13 -8.74
N CYS A 17 -3.04 57.08 -9.21
CA CYS A 17 -4.23 56.57 -8.56
C CYS A 17 -3.82 55.77 -7.32
N TRP A 18 -3.96 56.39 -6.15
CA TRP A 18 -4.07 55.68 -4.87
C TRP A 18 -5.35 54.83 -4.88
N THR A 19 -5.23 53.55 -5.19
CA THR A 19 -6.20 52.54 -4.79
C THR A 19 -5.71 51.90 -3.50
N TYR A 20 -6.30 52.27 -2.37
CA TYR A 20 -6.27 51.44 -1.16
C TYR A 20 -6.93 50.11 -1.51
N SER A 21 -6.12 49.12 -1.89
CA SER A 21 -6.55 47.73 -1.88
C SER A 21 -6.73 47.36 -0.40
N LEU A 22 -7.97 47.46 0.08
CA LEU A 22 -8.44 46.70 1.23
C LEU A 22 -8.16 45.23 0.94
N VAL A 23 -7.00 44.75 1.38
CA VAL A 23 -6.75 43.32 1.50
C VAL A 23 -7.71 42.86 2.57
N ALA A 24 -8.88 42.37 2.15
CA ALA A 24 -9.74 41.58 2.99
C ALA A 24 -8.88 40.41 3.48
N GLN A 25 -8.45 40.48 4.74
CA GLN A 25 -7.73 39.43 5.41
C GLN A 25 -8.63 38.20 5.36
N LYS A 26 -8.34 37.26 4.46
CA LYS A 26 -9.10 36.03 4.28
C LYS A 26 -9.06 35.33 5.64
N LYS A 27 -10.19 35.33 6.35
CA LYS A 27 -10.31 34.71 7.67
C LYS A 27 -9.95 33.24 7.50
N GLU A 28 -8.79 32.83 8.00
CA GLU A 28 -8.36 31.43 7.88
C GLU A 28 -9.43 30.53 8.49
N THR A 29 -9.80 29.47 7.77
CA THR A 29 -10.72 28.48 8.28
C THR A 29 -10.10 27.86 9.53
N PRO A 30 -10.81 27.82 10.68
CA PRO A 30 -10.27 27.19 11.87
C PRO A 30 -10.06 25.69 11.67
N ALA A 31 -9.11 25.12 12.40
CA ALA A 31 -8.87 23.69 12.45
C ALA A 31 -8.61 23.27 13.90
N TYR A 32 -9.20 22.14 14.27
CA TYR A 32 -9.10 21.56 15.59
C TYR A 32 -8.71 20.09 15.48
N LEU A 33 -7.95 19.64 16.47
CA LEU A 33 -7.53 18.25 16.62
C LEU A 33 -8.12 17.69 17.91
N PHE A 34 -8.49 16.42 17.89
CA PHE A 34 -8.94 15.67 19.04
C PHE A 34 -8.05 14.44 19.18
N SER A 35 -7.30 14.35 20.27
CA SER A 35 -6.53 13.14 20.63
C SER A 35 -7.43 12.19 21.42
N TYR A 36 -7.40 10.90 21.11
CA TYR A 36 -8.22 9.91 21.80
C TYR A 36 -7.59 8.51 21.77
N PHE A 37 -8.23 7.59 22.48
CA PHE A 37 -7.89 6.17 22.44
C PHE A 37 -9.14 5.32 22.21
N LYS A 38 -8.93 4.03 21.90
CA LYS A 38 -9.98 3.03 21.71
C LYS A 38 -9.72 1.83 22.63
N GLY A 39 -10.76 1.02 22.88
CA GLY A 39 -10.63 -0.14 23.77
C GLY A 39 -10.20 0.31 25.18
N ASN A 40 -9.13 -0.27 25.73
CA ASN A 40 -8.52 0.21 26.97
C ASN A 40 -7.24 1.02 26.75
N GLY A 41 -6.90 1.38 25.51
CA GLY A 41 -5.69 2.13 25.16
C GLY A 41 -4.53 1.27 24.66
N GLU A 42 -4.77 -0.01 24.33
CA GLU A 42 -3.74 -0.95 23.85
C GLU A 42 -3.22 -0.61 22.44
N ASP A 43 -4.07 0.02 21.60
CA ASP A 43 -3.69 0.37 20.23
C ASP A 43 -2.88 1.68 20.16
N GLY A 44 -3.05 2.58 21.13
CA GLY A 44 -2.28 3.81 21.26
C GLY A 44 -3.03 5.09 20.91
N LEU A 45 -2.29 6.09 20.41
CA LEU A 45 -2.79 7.42 20.09
C LEU A 45 -3.60 7.41 18.80
N HIS A 46 -4.85 7.86 18.85
CA HIS A 46 -5.65 8.18 17.66
C HIS A 46 -5.92 9.68 17.60
N LEU A 47 -6.10 10.20 16.38
CA LEU A 47 -6.36 11.61 16.13
C LEU A 47 -7.59 11.77 15.24
N ALA A 48 -8.45 12.72 15.58
CA ALA A 48 -9.55 13.20 14.75
C ALA A 48 -9.42 14.71 14.52
N TYR A 49 -10.00 15.21 13.45
CA TYR A 49 -9.99 16.64 13.14
C TYR A 49 -11.40 17.18 12.94
N SER A 50 -11.56 18.48 13.15
CA SER A 50 -12.76 19.23 12.84
C SER A 50 -12.41 20.63 12.34
N VAL A 51 -13.27 21.20 11.49
CA VAL A 51 -13.17 22.60 11.00
C VAL A 51 -14.28 23.49 11.55
N ASP A 52 -15.26 22.92 12.25
CA ASP A 52 -16.37 23.61 12.89
C ASP A 52 -16.44 23.34 14.41
N GLY A 53 -15.68 22.36 14.89
CA GLY A 53 -15.70 21.88 16.28
C GLY A 53 -16.93 21.04 16.63
N LEU A 54 -17.76 20.69 15.66
CA LEU A 54 -18.97 19.90 15.88
C LEU A 54 -18.86 18.53 15.19
N ASN A 55 -18.35 18.52 13.95
CA ASN A 55 -18.20 17.32 13.15
C ASN A 55 -16.73 16.88 13.15
N TRP A 56 -16.45 15.72 13.75
CA TRP A 56 -15.11 15.18 13.89
C TRP A 56 -14.91 13.96 13.00
N ALA A 57 -13.88 13.99 12.16
CA ALA A 57 -13.48 12.88 11.31
C ALA A 57 -12.13 12.31 11.76
N SER A 58 -12.00 10.98 11.81
CA SER A 58 -10.73 10.34 12.14
C SER A 58 -9.67 10.64 11.07
N LEU A 59 -8.41 10.71 11.48
CA LEU A 59 -7.25 10.80 10.60
C LEU A 59 -6.63 9.42 10.40
N LYS A 60 -5.85 9.25 9.32
CA LYS A 60 -5.08 8.02 9.03
C LYS A 60 -5.97 6.77 8.97
N LYS A 61 -7.20 6.89 8.43
CA LYS A 61 -8.23 5.83 8.44
C LYS A 61 -8.43 5.20 9.83
N ASP A 62 -8.39 6.02 10.88
CA ASP A 62 -8.51 5.63 12.30
C ASP A 62 -7.41 4.67 12.80
N ASN A 63 -6.26 4.62 12.13
CA ASN A 63 -5.08 3.89 12.63
C ASN A 63 -4.33 4.69 13.69
N SER A 64 -3.75 3.98 14.66
CA SER A 64 -2.88 4.56 15.68
C SER A 64 -1.68 5.31 15.08
N PHE A 65 -1.39 6.49 15.63
CA PHE A 65 -0.24 7.34 15.35
C PHE A 65 0.97 6.96 16.21
N LEU A 66 0.76 6.45 17.42
CA LEU A 66 1.82 6.06 18.35
C LEU A 66 1.34 4.95 19.27
N LYS A 67 2.03 3.80 19.26
CA LYS A 67 1.73 2.68 20.17
C LYS A 67 2.42 2.87 21.52
N PRO A 68 1.78 2.56 22.66
CA PRO A 68 2.39 2.65 23.98
C PRO A 68 3.53 1.64 24.17
N THR A 69 4.65 2.08 24.74
CA THR A 69 5.80 1.23 25.04
C THR A 69 6.25 1.28 26.51
N VAL A 70 5.77 2.26 27.27
CA VAL A 70 6.14 2.49 28.68
C VAL A 70 5.18 1.80 29.66
N ALA A 71 5.68 1.56 30.88
CA ALA A 71 5.04 0.77 31.94
C ALA A 71 4.79 -0.71 31.57
N LYS A 72 4.40 -1.49 32.58
CA LYS A 72 4.17 -2.94 32.42
C LYS A 72 2.97 -3.25 31.53
N ASP A 73 1.88 -2.51 31.71
CA ASP A 73 0.60 -2.75 31.02
C ASP A 73 0.58 -2.17 29.61
N LYS A 74 1.51 -1.25 29.28
CA LYS A 74 1.64 -0.60 27.96
C LYS A 74 0.30 -0.08 27.45
N LEU A 75 -0.38 0.73 28.26
CA LEU A 75 -1.61 1.41 27.85
C LEU A 75 -1.33 2.87 27.47
N MET A 76 -2.12 3.39 26.53
CA MET A 76 -2.24 4.81 26.26
C MET A 76 -3.69 5.24 26.42
N ARG A 77 -4.05 5.63 27.65
CA ARG A 77 -5.38 6.14 27.97
C ARG A 77 -5.34 7.64 28.18
N ASP A 78 -6.44 8.28 27.83
CA ASP A 78 -6.68 9.69 28.11
C ASP A 78 -5.53 10.59 27.58
N PRO A 79 -5.11 10.45 26.29
CA PRO A 79 -3.96 11.19 25.79
C PRO A 79 -4.28 12.68 25.70
N CYS A 80 -3.58 13.49 26.49
CA CYS A 80 -3.67 14.95 26.46
C CYS A 80 -2.54 15.54 25.63
N ILE A 81 -2.86 16.32 24.59
CA ILE A 81 -1.88 17.01 23.74
C ILE A 81 -2.05 18.53 23.87
N ILE A 82 -0.95 19.24 24.11
CA ILE A 82 -0.90 20.70 23.99
C ILE A 82 0.21 21.17 23.06
N ARG A 83 0.07 22.39 22.55
CA ARG A 83 1.18 23.11 21.92
C ARG A 83 1.96 23.89 22.98
N GLY A 84 3.23 23.55 23.13
CA GLY A 84 4.18 24.27 23.98
C GLY A 84 4.63 25.60 23.38
N LYS A 85 5.18 26.48 24.23
CA LYS A 85 5.79 27.75 23.79
C LYS A 85 7.18 27.57 23.16
N ASP A 86 7.75 26.38 23.31
CA ASP A 86 8.96 25.93 22.63
C ASP A 86 8.71 25.50 21.17
N GLY A 87 7.46 25.54 20.71
CA GLY A 87 7.07 25.15 19.36
C GLY A 87 6.86 23.65 19.19
N LEU A 88 6.93 22.86 20.26
CA LEU A 88 6.63 21.43 20.23
C LEU A 88 5.19 21.16 20.62
N PHE A 89 4.69 19.99 20.24
CA PHE A 89 3.53 19.35 20.84
C PHE A 89 4.01 18.45 21.97
N HIS A 90 3.38 18.55 23.14
CA HIS A 90 3.65 17.69 24.29
C HIS A 90 2.44 16.83 24.58
N MET A 91 2.68 15.55 24.83
CA MET A 91 1.65 14.59 25.17
C MET A 91 1.92 13.91 26.50
N VAL A 92 0.89 13.79 27.33
CA VAL A 92 0.86 12.91 28.50
C VAL A 92 -0.34 11.97 28.43
N TRP A 93 -0.24 10.83 29.11
CA TRP A 93 -1.31 9.82 29.13
C TRP A 93 -1.22 8.90 30.34
N THR A 94 -2.31 8.19 30.64
CA THR A 94 -2.35 7.11 31.63
C THR A 94 -1.79 5.82 31.08
N VAL A 95 -0.78 5.28 31.75
CA VAL A 95 0.02 4.13 31.30
C VAL A 95 -0.48 2.77 31.80
N SER A 96 -1.30 2.76 32.85
CA SER A 96 -1.78 1.55 33.54
C SER A 96 -2.93 1.88 34.50
N TRP A 97 -3.70 0.86 34.87
CA TRP A 97 -4.72 0.95 35.91
C TRP A 97 -4.16 1.15 37.33
N LYS A 98 -2.94 0.72 37.62
CA LYS A 98 -2.41 0.65 39.00
C LYS A 98 -1.02 1.27 39.19
N ASP A 99 -0.53 1.99 38.19
CA ASP A 99 0.81 2.57 38.23
C ASP A 99 0.79 3.96 38.88
N ARG A 100 1.94 4.36 39.43
CA ARG A 100 2.19 5.61 40.15
C ARG A 100 2.91 6.66 39.27
N GLY A 101 2.84 6.47 37.95
CA GLY A 101 3.36 7.42 36.98
C GLY A 101 2.47 7.57 35.76
N ILE A 102 2.91 8.44 34.86
CA ILE A 102 2.25 8.77 33.59
C ILE A 102 3.24 8.63 32.44
N GLY A 103 2.75 8.61 31.21
CA GLY A 103 3.59 8.63 30.03
C GLY A 103 3.84 10.05 29.56
N TYR A 104 4.97 10.26 28.89
CA TYR A 104 5.31 11.51 28.22
C TYR A 104 5.96 11.27 26.86
N ALA A 105 5.61 12.08 25.87
CA ALA A 105 6.28 12.17 24.58
C ALA A 105 6.09 13.57 23.98
N SER A 106 6.94 13.93 23.02
CA SER A 106 6.83 15.20 22.29
C SER A 106 6.93 14.99 20.78
N SER A 107 6.39 15.94 20.01
CA SER A 107 6.43 15.91 18.55
C SER A 107 6.56 17.31 17.98
N LYS A 108 7.18 17.42 16.79
CA LYS A 108 7.20 18.67 16.01
C LYS A 108 5.99 18.79 15.07
N ASP A 109 5.37 17.67 14.73
CA ASP A 109 4.45 17.59 13.59
C ASP A 109 3.22 16.68 13.82
N LEU A 110 3.03 16.20 15.06
CA LEU A 110 1.96 15.28 15.48
C LEU A 110 2.03 13.88 14.83
N ILE A 111 3.03 13.60 14.01
CA ILE A 111 3.21 12.34 13.27
C ILE A 111 4.40 11.57 13.83
N HIS A 112 5.54 12.24 13.95
CA HIS A 112 6.78 11.68 14.46
C HIS A 112 6.94 12.08 15.93
N TRP A 113 6.88 11.09 16.80
CA TRP A 113 6.95 11.27 18.25
C TRP A 113 8.33 10.88 18.77
N SER A 114 8.78 11.58 19.82
CA SER A 114 10.00 11.23 20.56
C SER A 114 9.88 9.86 21.21
N GLU A 115 11.00 9.35 21.71
CA GLU A 115 10.97 8.23 22.65
C GLU A 115 10.02 8.53 23.81
N GLN A 116 9.27 7.50 24.22
CA GLN A 116 8.30 7.60 25.32
C GLN A 116 9.02 7.49 26.65
N VAL A 117 8.67 8.40 27.57
CA VAL A 117 9.24 8.46 28.91
C VAL A 117 8.17 8.13 29.93
N PHE A 118 8.51 7.31 30.92
CA PHE A 118 7.68 7.11 32.10
C PHE A 118 8.04 8.19 33.14
N VAL A 119 7.05 8.96 33.59
CA VAL A 119 7.22 10.05 34.57
C VAL A 119 6.61 9.63 35.92
N PRO A 120 7.44 9.40 36.96
CA PRO A 120 7.01 8.81 38.25
C PRO A 120 6.36 9.84 39.21
N VAL A 121 5.27 10.47 38.78
CA VAL A 121 4.66 11.62 39.49
C VAL A 121 4.09 11.31 40.88
N MET A 122 3.85 10.05 41.23
CA MET A 122 3.37 9.63 42.57
C MET A 122 4.33 8.66 43.26
N GLU A 123 5.60 8.55 42.83
CA GLU A 123 6.53 7.56 43.38
C GLU A 123 6.81 7.73 44.87
N LYS A 124 6.83 8.98 45.37
CA LYS A 124 7.02 9.31 46.79
C LYS A 124 5.83 8.95 47.69
N GLU A 125 4.68 8.61 47.10
CA GLU A 125 3.45 8.26 47.82
C GLU A 125 3.25 6.74 47.75
N ALA A 126 3.72 6.02 48.77
CA ALA A 126 3.77 4.56 48.78
C ALA A 126 2.40 3.89 48.64
N THR A 127 1.34 4.53 49.12
CA THR A 127 -0.04 4.01 49.10
C THR A 127 -0.87 4.55 47.92
N ALA A 128 -0.29 5.38 47.05
CA ALA A 128 -0.96 5.85 45.84
C ALA A 128 -1.34 4.68 44.93
N LYS A 129 -2.61 4.62 44.53
CA LYS A 129 -3.13 3.50 43.73
C LYS A 129 -3.01 3.69 42.22
N ASN A 130 -2.97 4.94 41.74
CA ASN A 130 -3.13 5.24 40.33
C ASN A 130 -2.66 6.66 39.95
N CYS A 131 -2.37 6.89 38.67
CA CYS A 131 -2.29 8.23 38.06
C CYS A 131 -3.16 8.26 36.79
N TRP A 132 -4.39 8.77 36.91
CA TRP A 132 -5.40 8.70 35.86
C TRP A 132 -5.72 10.05 35.24
N ALA A 133 -6.06 10.03 33.95
CA ALA A 133 -6.45 11.19 33.15
C ALA A 133 -5.52 12.42 33.32
N PRO A 134 -4.21 12.28 33.03
CA PRO A 134 -3.31 13.41 33.12
C PRO A 134 -3.57 14.43 32.01
N GLU A 135 -3.51 15.69 32.37
CA GLU A 135 -3.56 16.81 31.43
C GLU A 135 -2.38 17.78 31.63
N ILE A 136 -2.15 18.62 30.61
CA ILE A 136 -1.10 19.63 30.60
C ILE A 136 -1.73 21.01 30.40
N PHE A 137 -1.28 21.99 31.16
CA PHE A 137 -1.59 23.39 30.95
C PHE A 137 -0.31 24.23 30.98
N TYR A 138 -0.14 25.17 30.06
CA TYR A 138 1.00 26.10 30.10
C TYR A 138 0.61 27.40 30.80
N ASP A 139 1.27 27.73 31.91
CA ASP A 139 1.05 28.99 32.62
C ASP A 139 1.97 30.10 32.09
N ASP A 140 1.42 30.95 31.21
CA ASP A 140 2.15 32.09 30.65
C ASP A 140 2.74 33.03 31.72
N ALA A 141 2.11 33.15 32.89
CA ALA A 141 2.57 34.07 33.94
C ALA A 141 3.87 33.57 34.60
N LYS A 142 3.98 32.25 34.79
CA LYS A 142 5.13 31.60 35.43
C LYS A 142 6.14 31.02 34.44
N LYS A 143 5.76 30.94 33.16
CA LYS A 143 6.54 30.32 32.07
C LYS A 143 6.91 28.87 32.38
N GLU A 144 5.94 28.10 32.86
CA GLU A 144 6.10 26.69 33.21
C GLU A 144 4.86 25.89 32.81
N TYR A 145 5.05 24.59 32.63
CA TYR A 145 3.99 23.62 32.40
C TYR A 145 3.48 23.08 33.74
N LEU A 146 2.17 23.01 33.85
CA LEU A 146 1.44 22.35 34.91
C LEU A 146 0.94 21.00 34.37
N ILE A 147 1.33 19.91 35.02
CA ILE A 147 0.81 18.58 34.72
C ILE A 147 -0.03 18.14 35.90
N TYR A 148 -1.27 17.76 35.67
CA TYR A 148 -2.22 17.42 36.73
C TYR A 148 -3.02 16.17 36.38
N TRP A 149 -3.39 15.38 37.40
CA TRP A 149 -4.02 14.07 37.23
C TRP A 149 -4.80 13.70 38.50
N ALA A 150 -5.58 12.62 38.41
CA ALA A 150 -6.34 12.10 39.53
C ALA A 150 -5.64 10.89 40.20
N THR A 151 -5.56 10.91 41.53
CA THR A 151 -5.00 9.80 42.32
C THR A 151 -5.86 9.51 43.55
N THR A 152 -6.03 8.21 43.84
CA THR A 152 -6.55 7.71 45.12
C THR A 152 -5.41 7.34 46.06
N ILE A 153 -5.49 7.85 47.29
CA ILE A 153 -4.60 7.50 48.40
C ILE A 153 -5.47 7.04 49.57
N PRO A 154 -5.53 5.73 49.87
CA PRO A 154 -6.38 5.19 50.93
C PRO A 154 -6.17 5.89 52.28
N GLY A 155 -7.26 6.16 52.99
CA GLY A 155 -7.28 6.80 54.30
C GLY A 155 -6.93 8.29 54.32
N ARG A 156 -6.58 8.91 53.19
CA ARG A 156 -6.19 10.34 53.15
C ARG A 156 -7.39 11.28 53.28
N PHE A 157 -8.56 10.87 52.81
CA PHE A 157 -9.80 11.67 52.82
C PHE A 157 -10.97 10.83 53.40
N PRO A 158 -10.94 10.50 54.70
CA PRO A 158 -11.87 9.53 55.31
C PRO A 158 -13.34 9.95 55.18
N GLU A 159 -13.61 11.26 55.16
CA GLU A 159 -14.95 11.85 55.01
C GLU A 159 -15.66 11.45 53.71
N THR A 160 -14.90 11.07 52.68
CA THR A 160 -15.40 10.78 51.33
C THR A 160 -15.09 9.35 50.86
N GLU A 161 -14.46 8.53 51.71
CA GLU A 161 -13.91 7.23 51.32
C GLU A 161 -15.00 6.19 50.98
N ASN A 162 -16.19 6.34 51.55
CA ASN A 162 -17.34 5.44 51.30
C ASN A 162 -18.27 5.91 50.17
N LEU A 163 -17.88 6.94 49.41
CA LEU A 163 -18.74 7.57 48.41
C LEU A 163 -18.60 6.99 46.99
N GLY A 164 -17.70 6.02 46.75
CA GLY A 164 -17.49 5.39 45.43
C GLY A 164 -16.41 4.30 45.44
N ASP A 165 -16.01 3.81 44.25
CA ASP A 165 -15.05 2.69 44.13
C ASP A 165 -13.61 3.09 44.47
N ASN A 166 -13.20 4.29 44.04
CA ASN A 166 -11.90 4.91 44.30
C ASN A 166 -12.14 6.36 44.74
N ASN A 167 -11.42 6.85 45.75
CA ASN A 167 -11.60 8.19 46.31
C ASN A 167 -10.50 9.14 45.81
N HIS A 168 -10.71 9.69 44.62
CA HIS A 168 -9.74 10.49 43.89
C HIS A 168 -9.70 11.95 44.36
N ARG A 169 -8.51 12.56 44.27
CA ARG A 169 -8.29 14.01 44.22
C ARG A 169 -7.38 14.39 43.06
N ILE A 170 -7.43 15.66 42.66
CA ILE A 170 -6.53 16.19 41.63
C ILE A 170 -5.22 16.61 42.29
N TYR A 171 -4.11 16.09 41.75
CA TYR A 171 -2.74 16.42 42.13
C TYR A 171 -2.03 17.04 40.94
N TYR A 172 -0.92 17.73 41.20
CA TYR A 172 -0.10 18.32 40.16
C TYR A 172 1.39 18.33 40.44
N VAL A 173 2.17 18.45 39.37
CA VAL A 173 3.56 18.92 39.37
C VAL A 173 3.72 20.05 38.37
N THR A 174 4.79 20.82 38.53
CA THR A 174 5.24 21.83 37.57
C THR A 174 6.56 21.42 36.94
N THR A 175 6.78 21.79 35.68
CA THR A 175 8.02 21.54 34.95
C THR A 175 8.27 22.64 33.92
N LYS A 176 9.53 22.88 33.57
CA LYS A 176 9.90 23.78 32.46
C LYS A 176 10.39 23.04 31.22
N ASP A 177 10.75 21.77 31.37
CA ASP A 177 11.50 21.01 30.37
C ASP A 177 11.03 19.56 30.20
N PHE A 178 10.02 19.12 30.97
CA PHE A 178 9.54 17.73 31.03
C PHE A 178 10.62 16.71 31.44
N LYS A 179 11.68 17.17 32.11
CA LYS A 179 12.75 16.33 32.67
C LYS A 179 12.85 16.52 34.18
N THR A 180 12.73 17.77 34.63
CA THR A 180 12.74 18.16 36.04
C THR A 180 11.34 18.55 36.48
N PHE A 181 10.89 17.99 37.60
CA PHE A 181 9.54 18.19 38.12
C PHE A 181 9.59 18.69 39.56
N SER A 182 8.67 19.57 39.92
CA SER A 182 8.46 19.94 41.32
C SER A 182 7.98 18.73 42.15
N ASP A 183 7.97 18.88 43.47
CA ASP A 183 7.24 17.94 44.33
C ASP A 183 5.75 17.97 43.99
N THR A 184 5.11 16.81 44.12
CA THR A 184 3.69 16.62 43.91
C THR A 184 2.89 17.31 45.00
N LYS A 185 1.84 18.04 44.59
CA LYS A 185 0.97 18.79 45.49
C LYS A 185 -0.50 18.50 45.21
N LEU A 186 -1.32 18.53 46.25
CA LEU A 186 -2.77 18.49 46.14
C LEU A 186 -3.24 19.78 45.45
N MET A 187 -4.05 19.62 44.41
CA MET A 187 -4.56 20.73 43.58
C MET A 187 -5.97 21.13 43.96
N TYR A 188 -6.84 20.13 44.15
CA TYR A 188 -8.26 20.34 44.34
C TYR A 188 -8.86 19.28 45.26
N ASP A 189 -9.43 19.76 46.37
CA ASP A 189 -10.26 19.01 47.31
C ASP A 189 -11.33 19.95 47.87
N GLN A 190 -12.58 19.67 47.58
CA GLN A 190 -13.75 20.43 48.07
C GLN A 190 -14.76 19.48 48.74
N GLY A 191 -14.28 18.37 49.33
CA GLY A 191 -15.11 17.44 50.11
C GLY A 191 -15.92 16.45 49.29
N PHE A 192 -15.49 16.09 48.07
CA PHE A 192 -16.10 15.04 47.26
C PHE A 192 -15.07 14.36 46.35
N ASN A 193 -15.43 13.19 45.82
CA ASN A 193 -14.60 12.40 44.92
C ASN A 193 -14.47 13.07 43.54
N VAL A 194 -13.27 13.45 43.13
CA VAL A 194 -13.03 14.22 41.89
C VAL A 194 -12.01 13.55 40.99
N ILE A 195 -12.36 13.43 39.72
CA ILE A 195 -11.52 12.88 38.65
C ILE A 195 -11.72 13.69 37.37
N ASP A 196 -10.92 13.44 36.34
CA ASP A 196 -11.02 14.02 35.00
C ASP A 196 -11.19 15.55 35.02
N ALA A 197 -10.07 16.26 35.12
CA ALA A 197 -10.07 17.72 35.14
C ALA A 197 -9.49 18.28 33.85
N THR A 198 -9.97 19.46 33.43
CA THR A 198 -9.35 20.27 32.39
C THR A 198 -9.34 21.75 32.76
N ILE A 199 -8.27 22.47 32.42
CA ILE A 199 -8.05 23.86 32.81
C ILE A 199 -8.00 24.77 31.60
N GLN A 200 -8.72 25.89 31.68
CA GLN A 200 -8.72 26.94 30.68
C GLN A 200 -8.47 28.31 31.32
N LYS A 201 -7.69 29.15 30.64
CA LYS A 201 -7.51 30.54 31.07
C LYS A 201 -8.67 31.39 30.54
N VAL A 202 -9.37 32.07 31.45
CA VAL A 202 -10.55 32.91 31.14
C VAL A 202 -10.33 34.30 31.69
N GLY A 203 -9.90 35.23 30.83
CA GLY A 203 -9.56 36.59 31.26
C GLY A 203 -8.38 36.56 32.23
N LYS A 204 -8.62 37.00 33.48
CA LYS A 204 -7.62 37.00 34.57
C LYS A 204 -7.68 35.77 35.47
N GLN A 205 -8.66 34.89 35.27
CA GLN A 205 -8.91 33.73 36.12
C GLN A 205 -8.65 32.43 35.35
N TYR A 206 -8.60 31.34 36.09
CA TYR A 206 -8.47 29.97 35.60
C TYR A 206 -9.77 29.22 35.90
N LEU A 207 -10.35 28.64 34.86
CA LEU A 207 -11.50 27.76 34.93
C LEU A 207 -10.99 26.32 35.00
N MET A 208 -11.45 25.55 35.98
CA MET A 208 -11.34 24.10 35.99
C MET A 208 -12.72 23.51 35.72
N ILE A 209 -12.81 22.64 34.72
CA ILE A 209 -13.96 21.75 34.52
C ILE A 209 -13.54 20.38 35.04
N LEU A 210 -14.37 19.77 35.86
CA LEU A 210 -14.05 18.53 36.59
C LEU A 210 -15.24 17.60 36.67
N LYS A 211 -14.99 16.30 36.85
CA LYS A 211 -16.02 15.29 37.11
C LYS A 211 -16.21 15.07 38.61
N ASP A 212 -17.46 15.13 39.04
CA ASP A 212 -17.87 14.60 40.34
C ASP A 212 -18.09 13.08 40.21
N GLU A 213 -17.15 12.31 40.75
CA GLU A 213 -17.09 10.85 40.63
C GLU A 213 -17.91 10.13 41.72
N THR A 214 -18.61 10.89 42.58
CA THR A 214 -19.45 10.38 43.66
C THR A 214 -20.53 9.43 43.14
N LEU A 215 -20.59 8.24 43.73
CA LEU A 215 -21.57 7.20 43.44
C LEU A 215 -22.78 7.25 44.37
N LYS A 216 -22.62 7.74 45.62
CA LYS A 216 -23.68 7.76 46.63
C LYS A 216 -23.73 9.11 47.37
N PRO A 217 -24.78 9.94 47.17
CA PRO A 217 -25.77 9.84 46.09
C PRO A 217 -25.10 10.00 44.72
N VAL A 218 -25.67 9.41 43.65
CA VAL A 218 -25.07 9.44 42.31
C VAL A 218 -24.92 10.88 41.83
N GLN A 219 -23.68 11.28 41.48
CA GLN A 219 -23.37 12.55 40.85
C GLN A 219 -22.98 12.33 39.38
N LYS A 220 -21.80 11.74 39.13
CA LYS A 220 -21.30 11.34 37.79
C LYS A 220 -21.50 12.40 36.70
N ASN A 221 -21.36 13.66 37.09
CA ASN A 221 -21.63 14.84 36.28
C ASN A 221 -20.40 15.75 36.23
N LEU A 222 -20.41 16.69 35.28
CA LEU A 222 -19.36 17.69 35.17
C LEU A 222 -19.77 18.98 35.89
N ARG A 223 -18.79 19.66 36.48
CA ARG A 223 -18.96 20.93 37.20
C ARG A 223 -17.81 21.88 36.88
N VAL A 224 -17.98 23.16 37.20
CA VAL A 224 -16.94 24.18 37.03
C VAL A 224 -16.50 24.79 38.35
N ALA A 225 -15.22 25.12 38.46
CA ALA A 225 -14.63 25.87 39.57
C ALA A 225 -13.65 26.92 39.04
N PHE A 226 -13.46 28.01 39.78
CA PHE A 226 -12.62 29.15 39.36
C PHE A 226 -11.53 29.44 40.37
N SER A 227 -10.35 29.85 39.88
CA SER A 227 -9.23 30.32 40.69
C SER A 227 -8.54 31.52 40.06
N ASP A 228 -7.85 32.32 40.85
CA ASP A 228 -6.92 33.34 40.37
C ASP A 228 -5.51 32.74 40.07
N GLN A 229 -5.30 31.45 40.36
CA GLN A 229 -4.04 30.74 40.11
C GLN A 229 -4.28 29.40 39.42
N ALA A 230 -3.44 29.06 38.44
CA ALA A 230 -3.54 27.77 37.74
C ALA A 230 -3.39 26.57 38.68
N THR A 231 -2.53 26.68 39.71
CA THR A 231 -2.02 25.58 40.55
C THR A 231 -2.91 25.19 41.74
N GLY A 232 -4.02 25.90 42.00
CA GLY A 232 -4.86 25.62 43.17
C GLY A 232 -5.70 26.82 43.57
N GLY A 233 -6.36 26.74 44.73
CA GLY A 233 -7.25 27.81 45.23
C GLY A 233 -8.58 27.91 44.49
N TYR A 234 -8.96 26.87 43.76
CA TYR A 234 -10.23 26.83 43.05
C TYR A 234 -11.42 26.84 44.03
N SER A 235 -12.47 27.55 43.64
CA SER A 235 -13.73 27.68 44.37
C SER A 235 -14.41 26.33 44.61
N LYS A 236 -15.46 26.33 45.44
CA LYS A 236 -16.45 25.24 45.43
C LYS A 236 -16.99 25.04 44.00
N PRO A 237 -17.34 23.80 43.63
CA PRO A 237 -17.82 23.53 42.29
C PRO A 237 -19.22 24.12 42.09
N SER A 238 -19.56 24.44 40.85
CA SER A 238 -20.91 24.83 40.46
C SER A 238 -21.92 23.70 40.64
N GLU A 239 -23.19 24.03 40.38
CA GLU A 239 -24.18 23.02 39.99
C GLU A 239 -23.73 22.26 38.73
N PRO A 240 -24.24 21.04 38.48
CA PRO A 240 -23.93 20.25 37.30
C PRO A 240 -24.14 21.03 36.00
N ILE A 241 -23.16 20.98 35.09
CA ILE A 241 -23.25 21.59 33.76
C ILE A 241 -23.77 20.61 32.70
N THR A 242 -23.91 19.34 33.06
CA THR A 242 -24.43 18.25 32.23
C THR A 242 -25.82 17.80 32.67
N GLY A 243 -26.58 17.21 31.76
CA GLY A 243 -27.91 16.63 32.05
C GLY A 243 -27.87 15.33 32.88
N ASN A 244 -29.02 14.65 32.96
CA ASN A 244 -29.19 13.43 33.74
C ASN A 244 -28.63 12.18 33.03
N TYR A 245 -27.31 12.16 32.83
CA TYR A 245 -26.54 11.05 32.26
C TYR A 245 -25.13 11.07 32.86
N TRP A 246 -24.40 9.97 32.71
CA TRP A 246 -23.05 9.86 33.25
C TRP A 246 -22.04 10.43 32.25
N ALA A 247 -21.28 11.43 32.68
CA ALA A 247 -20.31 12.15 31.85
C ALA A 247 -18.91 12.07 32.45
N GLU A 248 -17.88 11.94 31.61
CA GLU A 248 -16.47 11.87 32.03
C GLU A 248 -15.50 12.45 31.00
N GLY A 249 -14.25 12.65 31.38
CA GLY A 249 -13.20 13.15 30.49
C GLY A 249 -13.52 14.49 29.81
N PRO A 250 -13.78 15.58 30.57
CA PRO A 250 -14.09 16.86 29.98
C PRO A 250 -12.88 17.44 29.26
N THR A 251 -13.09 17.99 28.07
CA THR A 251 -12.11 18.83 27.38
C THR A 251 -12.80 20.03 26.76
N ALA A 252 -12.15 21.19 26.71
CA ALA A 252 -12.81 22.45 26.40
C ALA A 252 -12.10 23.27 25.33
N LEU A 253 -12.91 23.93 24.49
CA LEU A 253 -12.46 24.82 23.43
C LEU A 253 -13.39 26.02 23.33
N LYS A 254 -12.83 27.20 23.08
CA LYS A 254 -13.63 28.39 22.78
C LYS A 254 -13.79 28.54 21.27
N ILE A 255 -15.03 28.44 20.78
CA ILE A 255 -15.40 28.59 19.37
C ILE A 255 -16.33 29.79 19.21
N GLY A 256 -15.84 30.83 18.54
CA GLY A 256 -16.57 32.09 18.44
C GLY A 256 -16.84 32.68 19.83
N GLN A 257 -18.11 32.82 20.20
CA GLN A 257 -18.53 33.32 21.52
C GLN A 257 -18.77 32.21 22.54
N ASP A 258 -18.84 30.96 22.12
CA ASP A 258 -19.19 29.83 22.99
C ASP A 258 -17.94 29.10 23.47
N TRP A 259 -17.95 28.76 24.75
CA TRP A 259 -17.15 27.68 25.31
C TRP A 259 -17.89 26.38 25.06
N ILE A 260 -17.25 25.45 24.36
CA ILE A 260 -17.76 24.10 24.15
C ILE A 260 -16.93 23.15 25.02
N VAL A 261 -17.62 22.32 25.80
CA VAL A 261 -17.03 21.27 26.63
C VAL A 261 -17.49 19.93 26.08
N TYR A 262 -16.55 19.15 25.57
CA TYR A 262 -16.78 17.79 25.07
C TYR A 262 -16.50 16.78 26.18
N PHE A 263 -17.22 15.66 26.19
CA PHE A 263 -17.08 14.63 27.22
C PHE A 263 -17.63 13.28 26.74
N ASP A 264 -17.19 12.20 27.37
CA ASP A 264 -17.63 10.83 27.09
C ASP A 264 -18.92 10.52 27.87
N LYS A 265 -20.01 10.19 27.15
CA LYS A 265 -21.22 9.57 27.73
C LYS A 265 -21.03 8.06 27.71
N TYR A 266 -20.10 7.58 28.52
CA TYR A 266 -19.52 6.22 28.41
C TYR A 266 -20.52 5.07 28.58
N ARG A 267 -21.64 5.29 29.28
CA ARG A 267 -22.74 4.30 29.37
C ARG A 267 -23.62 4.24 28.12
N ASP A 268 -23.66 5.33 27.36
CA ASP A 268 -24.44 5.46 26.14
C ASP A 268 -23.61 5.15 24.89
N HIS A 269 -22.32 4.86 25.06
CA HIS A 269 -21.34 4.60 23.99
C HIS A 269 -21.30 5.72 22.92
N LYS A 270 -21.46 6.98 23.36
CA LYS A 270 -21.37 8.17 22.50
C LYS A 270 -20.64 9.32 23.19
N TYR A 271 -20.14 10.25 22.41
CA TYR A 271 -19.62 11.51 22.92
C TYR A 271 -20.74 12.55 23.04
N GLY A 272 -20.60 13.45 24.01
CA GLY A 272 -21.51 14.57 24.24
C GLY A 272 -20.78 15.90 24.29
N ALA A 273 -21.55 16.99 24.28
CA ALA A 273 -21.01 18.32 24.47
C ALA A 273 -22.03 19.26 25.12
N VAL A 274 -21.55 20.22 25.90
CA VAL A 274 -22.33 21.36 26.41
C VAL A 274 -21.67 22.66 25.98
N ALA A 275 -22.47 23.71 25.76
CA ALA A 275 -21.98 25.02 25.35
C ALA A 275 -22.41 26.13 26.30
N SER A 276 -21.59 27.17 26.47
CA SER A 276 -21.92 28.36 27.25
C SER A 276 -21.24 29.62 26.72
N LYS A 277 -21.95 30.75 26.73
CA LYS A 277 -21.37 32.06 26.38
C LYS A 277 -20.75 32.78 27.58
N ASP A 278 -21.23 32.48 28.78
CA ASP A 278 -20.93 33.21 30.01
C ASP A 278 -20.32 32.34 31.11
N LEU A 279 -20.12 31.04 30.84
CA LEU A 279 -19.62 30.00 31.76
C LEU A 279 -20.52 29.74 32.97
N LYS A 280 -21.77 30.25 32.93
CA LYS A 280 -22.78 30.09 33.99
C LYS A 280 -23.97 29.32 33.48
N ASN A 281 -24.49 29.72 32.31
CA ASN A 281 -25.63 29.11 31.67
C ASN A 281 -25.16 28.13 30.61
N TRP A 282 -25.47 26.84 30.79
CA TRP A 282 -25.01 25.75 29.93
C TRP A 282 -26.17 25.14 29.15
N ARG A 283 -25.94 24.88 27.87
CA ARG A 283 -26.89 24.19 26.97
C ARG A 283 -26.29 22.86 26.52
N ASP A 284 -27.04 21.77 26.66
CA ASP A 284 -26.65 20.48 26.07
C ASP A 284 -26.77 20.58 24.54
N ILE A 285 -25.67 20.29 23.85
CA ILE A 285 -25.57 20.27 22.38
C ILE A 285 -25.09 18.90 21.89
N SER A 286 -25.27 17.85 22.70
CA SER A 286 -24.79 16.50 22.40
C SER A 286 -25.33 15.94 21.09
N ASP A 287 -26.55 16.31 20.70
CA ASP A 287 -27.14 15.87 19.43
C ASP A 287 -26.58 16.63 18.21
N SER A 288 -25.76 17.66 18.44
CA SER A 288 -25.11 18.46 17.39
C SER A 288 -23.66 18.07 17.14
N VAL A 289 -23.07 17.20 17.97
CA VAL A 289 -21.67 16.76 17.82
C VAL A 289 -21.58 15.34 17.29
N HIS A 290 -20.67 15.11 16.36
CA HIS A 290 -20.45 13.81 15.73
C HIS A 290 -18.98 13.41 15.85
N PHE A 291 -18.73 12.21 16.38
CA PHE A 291 -17.38 11.69 16.62
C PHE A 291 -17.17 10.31 15.97
N PRO A 292 -15.91 9.92 15.70
CA PRO A 292 -15.57 8.56 15.27
C PRO A 292 -16.08 7.49 16.24
N LYS A 293 -16.47 6.33 15.70
CA LYS A 293 -17.03 5.23 16.49
C LYS A 293 -15.98 4.61 17.41
N GLY A 294 -16.35 4.37 18.67
CA GLY A 294 -15.51 3.71 19.66
C GLY A 294 -14.40 4.59 20.22
N LEU A 295 -14.43 5.88 19.92
CA LEU A 295 -13.64 6.92 20.58
C LEU A 295 -13.99 6.96 22.07
N ARG A 296 -12.96 7.04 22.91
CA ARG A 296 -13.09 7.23 24.37
C ARG A 296 -12.19 8.38 24.79
N HIS A 297 -12.59 9.04 25.89
CA HIS A 297 -11.85 10.07 26.64
C HIS A 297 -10.59 10.62 25.95
N GLY A 298 -10.65 11.89 25.57
CA GLY A 298 -9.59 12.55 24.83
C GLY A 298 -9.53 14.06 25.04
N SER A 299 -8.56 14.72 24.40
CA SER A 299 -8.33 16.17 24.54
C SER A 299 -8.44 16.92 23.21
N VAL A 300 -8.97 18.14 23.26
CA VAL A 300 -9.09 19.01 22.09
C VAL A 300 -8.04 20.12 22.10
N LEU A 301 -7.47 20.42 20.93
CA LEU A 301 -6.59 21.58 20.75
C LEU A 301 -6.76 22.23 19.37
N PRO A 302 -6.56 23.57 19.26
CA PRO A 302 -6.48 24.24 17.97
C PRO A 302 -5.16 23.91 17.25
N ILE A 303 -5.25 23.73 15.93
CA ILE A 303 -4.11 23.52 15.03
C ILE A 303 -4.20 24.46 13.83
N THR A 304 -3.10 24.62 13.12
CA THR A 304 -3.05 25.38 11.86
C THR A 304 -3.57 24.55 10.70
N GLN A 305 -4.02 25.21 9.62
CA GLN A 305 -4.39 24.52 8.38
C GLN A 305 -3.21 23.77 7.75
N ALA A 306 -1.98 24.27 7.91
CA ALA A 306 -0.79 23.60 7.41
C ALA A 306 -0.53 22.27 8.13
N GLU A 307 -0.72 22.21 9.46
CA GLU A 307 -0.61 20.97 10.23
C GLU A 307 -1.74 20.00 9.90
N LEU A 308 -2.99 20.50 9.75
CA LEU A 308 -4.09 19.65 9.30
C LEU A 308 -3.80 19.06 7.91
N ALA A 309 -3.27 19.86 6.98
CA ALA A 309 -2.89 19.40 5.65
C ALA A 309 -1.78 18.34 5.71
N LEU A 310 -0.80 18.51 6.61
CA LEU A 310 0.26 17.52 6.83
C LEU A 310 -0.30 16.20 7.35
N LEU A 311 -1.19 16.24 8.35
CA LEU A 311 -1.86 15.06 8.90
C LEU A 311 -2.74 14.35 7.85
N LYS A 312 -3.47 15.11 7.02
CA LYS A 312 -4.23 14.57 5.89
C LYS A 312 -3.35 14.01 4.78
N LYS A 313 -2.13 14.54 4.61
CA LYS A 313 -1.17 14.01 3.63
C LYS A 313 -0.67 12.63 4.04
N GLU A 314 -0.47 12.37 5.34
CA GLU A 314 -0.14 11.02 5.82
C GLU A 314 -1.25 10.01 5.54
N GLU A 315 -2.50 10.44 5.59
CA GLU A 315 -3.64 9.62 5.15
C GLU A 315 -3.61 9.41 3.62
N ALA A 316 -3.37 10.46 2.84
CA ALA A 316 -3.27 10.36 1.38
C ALA A 316 -2.08 9.50 0.91
N LYS A 317 -0.99 9.42 1.67
CA LYS A 317 0.14 8.50 1.39
C LYS A 317 -0.29 7.03 1.42
N LEU A 318 -1.31 6.66 2.18
CA LEU A 318 -1.85 5.30 2.17
C LEU A 318 -2.53 4.96 0.84
N ASP A 319 -2.96 5.97 0.08
CA ASP A 319 -3.66 5.82 -1.20
C ASP A 319 -2.83 6.29 -2.41
N ALA A 320 -1.69 6.94 -2.21
CA ALA A 320 -0.78 7.37 -3.28
C ALA A 320 -0.08 6.17 -3.94
N ASP A 321 0.33 6.35 -5.20
CA ASP A 321 1.20 5.38 -5.85
C ASP A 321 2.64 5.58 -5.35
N PRO A 322 3.46 4.52 -5.24
CA PRO A 322 4.85 4.66 -4.81
C PRO A 322 5.64 5.68 -5.66
N ASP A 323 6.53 6.45 -5.03
CA ASP A 323 7.28 7.54 -5.69
C ASP A 323 8.08 7.08 -6.93
N TRP A 324 8.51 5.81 -6.95
CA TRP A 324 9.23 5.22 -8.07
C TRP A 324 8.34 4.91 -9.28
N ALA A 325 7.03 4.78 -9.10
CA ALA A 325 6.10 4.33 -10.14
C ALA A 325 6.05 5.29 -11.35
N SER A 326 6.28 6.58 -11.15
CA SER A 326 6.32 7.58 -12.23
C SER A 326 7.59 7.50 -13.11
N LYS A 327 8.62 6.76 -12.68
CA LYS A 327 9.94 6.71 -13.31
C LYS A 327 10.16 5.48 -14.18
N VAL A 328 9.22 4.53 -14.18
CA VAL A 328 9.35 3.31 -14.98
C VAL A 328 9.11 3.56 -16.47
N GLY A 329 9.55 2.62 -17.30
CA GLY A 329 9.33 2.66 -18.74
C GLY A 329 10.54 3.13 -19.53
N SER A 330 10.43 2.94 -20.84
CA SER A 330 11.37 3.45 -21.82
C SER A 330 11.19 4.95 -22.09
N SER A 331 12.27 5.61 -22.48
CA SER A 331 12.33 6.98 -23.00
C SER A 331 12.90 6.94 -24.42
N LEU A 332 12.06 6.55 -25.39
CA LEU A 332 12.45 6.39 -26.81
C LEU A 332 12.48 7.71 -27.61
N GLY A 333 12.60 8.85 -26.94
CA GLY A 333 12.78 10.13 -27.62
C GLY A 333 14.05 10.15 -28.45
N GLY A 334 13.96 10.58 -29.72
CA GLY A 334 15.14 10.77 -30.58
C GLY A 334 15.47 9.65 -31.55
N LEU A 335 14.64 8.60 -31.68
CA LEU A 335 14.80 7.63 -32.78
C LEU A 335 14.62 8.31 -34.15
N LYS A 336 15.50 7.96 -35.10
CA LYS A 336 15.40 8.44 -36.48
C LYS A 336 14.11 7.94 -37.12
N LYS A 337 13.52 8.77 -37.98
CA LYS A 337 12.24 8.48 -38.66
C LYS A 337 12.39 8.05 -40.12
N ASN A 338 13.62 8.02 -40.64
CA ASN A 338 13.90 7.61 -42.02
C ASN A 338 13.44 6.16 -42.20
N GLN A 339 12.63 5.91 -43.22
CA GLN A 339 12.00 4.61 -43.42
C GLN A 339 12.62 3.87 -44.61
N ILE A 340 12.83 2.57 -44.43
CA ILE A 340 13.17 1.61 -45.49
C ILE A 340 12.19 0.44 -45.47
N TRP A 341 12.00 -0.21 -46.61
CA TRP A 341 11.05 -1.32 -46.74
C TRP A 341 11.78 -2.64 -46.88
N VAL A 342 11.34 -3.67 -46.15
CA VAL A 342 11.89 -5.03 -46.27
C VAL A 342 11.75 -5.59 -47.70
N ASN A 343 10.77 -5.10 -48.46
CA ASN A 343 10.52 -5.50 -49.84
C ASN A 343 11.66 -5.08 -50.78
N ASP A 344 12.33 -3.97 -50.51
CA ASP A 344 13.45 -3.49 -51.31
C ASP A 344 14.72 -4.36 -51.06
N PHE A 345 14.67 -5.23 -50.04
CA PHE A 345 15.69 -6.24 -49.72
C PHE A 345 15.26 -7.66 -50.14
N GLY A 346 14.15 -7.79 -50.88
CA GLY A 346 13.69 -9.05 -51.44
C GLY A 346 12.61 -9.79 -50.64
N ALA A 347 12.02 -9.17 -49.60
CA ALA A 347 10.89 -9.76 -48.89
C ALA A 347 9.66 -9.79 -49.81
N LYS A 348 8.94 -10.91 -49.84
CA LYS A 348 7.76 -11.11 -50.70
C LYS A 348 6.51 -11.28 -49.84
N SER A 349 5.42 -10.68 -50.28
CA SER A 349 4.09 -10.93 -49.72
C SER A 349 3.58 -12.28 -50.24
N ASP A 350 4.15 -13.37 -49.73
CA ASP A 350 3.84 -14.74 -50.08
C ASP A 350 3.96 -15.62 -48.83
N SER A 351 2.86 -16.29 -48.47
CA SER A 351 2.78 -17.14 -47.28
C SER A 351 3.59 -18.44 -47.38
N ASN A 352 4.21 -18.73 -48.53
CA ASN A 352 5.12 -19.86 -48.73
C ASN A 352 6.59 -19.41 -48.89
N PHE A 353 6.85 -18.11 -48.95
CA PHE A 353 8.19 -17.57 -49.13
C PHE A 353 8.79 -17.12 -47.80
N LEU A 354 9.85 -17.80 -47.37
CA LEU A 354 10.57 -17.48 -46.14
C LEU A 354 11.38 -16.17 -46.31
N SER A 355 10.84 -15.07 -45.80
CA SER A 355 11.40 -13.72 -45.92
C SER A 355 12.49 -13.39 -44.88
N THR A 356 12.90 -14.34 -44.03
CA THR A 356 13.83 -14.14 -42.90
C THR A 356 15.08 -13.35 -43.30
N ASN A 357 15.77 -13.80 -44.36
CA ASN A 357 17.01 -13.17 -44.82
C ASN A 357 16.80 -11.75 -45.35
N ALA A 358 15.68 -11.49 -46.03
CA ALA A 358 15.38 -10.17 -46.56
C ALA A 358 15.03 -9.18 -45.44
N ILE A 359 14.21 -9.60 -44.48
CA ILE A 359 13.84 -8.79 -43.31
C ILE A 359 15.09 -8.47 -42.49
N GLN A 360 15.94 -9.46 -42.21
CA GLN A 360 17.15 -9.24 -41.44
C GLN A 360 18.12 -8.29 -42.16
N LYS A 361 18.31 -8.43 -43.48
CA LYS A 361 19.14 -7.49 -44.27
C LYS A 361 18.65 -6.04 -44.16
N ALA A 362 17.34 -5.82 -44.18
CA ALA A 362 16.78 -4.48 -44.00
C ALA A 362 17.09 -3.94 -42.59
N ILE A 363 16.87 -4.75 -41.55
CA ILE A 363 17.20 -4.37 -40.16
C ILE A 363 18.68 -4.00 -40.02
N ASP A 364 19.57 -4.84 -40.54
CA ASP A 364 21.02 -4.62 -40.44
C ASP A 364 21.45 -3.35 -41.20
N ALA A 365 20.89 -3.11 -42.39
CA ALA A 365 21.14 -1.90 -43.15
C ALA A 365 20.63 -0.63 -42.43
N CYS A 366 19.44 -0.70 -41.82
CA CYS A 366 18.90 0.40 -41.02
C CYS A 366 19.80 0.72 -39.83
N ALA A 367 20.25 -0.30 -39.11
CA ALA A 367 21.12 -0.15 -37.95
C ALA A 367 22.49 0.43 -38.34
N LYS A 368 23.08 -0.07 -39.44
CA LYS A 368 24.36 0.43 -39.99
C LYS A 368 24.30 1.92 -40.34
N ASN A 369 23.14 2.42 -40.74
CA ASN A 369 22.90 3.84 -41.03
C ASN A 369 22.51 4.67 -39.77
N GLY A 370 22.73 4.12 -38.58
CA GLY A 370 22.48 4.78 -37.30
C GLY A 370 21.02 4.80 -36.87
N GLY A 371 20.23 3.81 -37.31
CA GLY A 371 18.83 3.64 -36.91
C GLY A 371 17.83 4.26 -37.88
N GLY A 372 16.54 4.05 -37.60
CA GLY A 372 15.44 4.40 -38.50
C GLY A 372 14.25 3.45 -38.35
N VAL A 373 13.33 3.53 -39.30
CA VAL A 373 12.13 2.70 -39.36
C VAL A 373 12.31 1.62 -40.44
N VAL A 374 12.15 0.36 -40.05
CA VAL A 374 12.05 -0.78 -40.97
C VAL A 374 10.58 -1.16 -41.08
N GLY A 375 10.00 -0.92 -42.25
CA GLY A 375 8.60 -1.17 -42.54
C GLY A 375 8.37 -2.30 -43.54
N PHE A 376 7.11 -2.72 -43.67
CA PHE A 376 6.64 -3.72 -44.62
C PHE A 376 5.58 -3.09 -45.52
N LYS A 377 5.65 -3.32 -46.84
CA LYS A 377 4.50 -3.02 -47.71
C LYS A 377 3.30 -3.89 -47.25
N PRO A 378 2.04 -3.49 -47.51
CA PRO A 378 0.88 -4.31 -47.17
C PRO A 378 1.02 -5.73 -47.73
N GLY A 379 0.75 -6.75 -46.91
CA GLY A 379 0.93 -8.14 -47.33
C GLY A 379 1.14 -9.15 -46.21
N VAL A 380 1.42 -10.39 -46.61
CA VAL A 380 1.64 -11.55 -45.75
C VAL A 380 3.09 -12.02 -45.88
N TYR A 381 3.84 -12.04 -44.79
CA TYR A 381 5.26 -12.37 -44.80
C TYR A 381 5.55 -13.52 -43.84
N GLN A 382 6.03 -14.65 -44.35
CA GLN A 382 6.54 -15.73 -43.51
C GLN A 382 7.98 -15.46 -43.08
N THR A 383 8.32 -15.71 -41.82
CA THR A 383 9.68 -15.55 -41.30
C THR A 383 9.99 -16.54 -40.18
N GLY A 384 11.26 -16.92 -40.08
CA GLY A 384 11.88 -17.46 -38.87
C GLY A 384 12.33 -16.34 -37.94
N SER A 385 13.28 -16.62 -37.06
CA SER A 385 13.81 -15.62 -36.12
C SER A 385 14.45 -14.42 -36.82
N ILE A 386 14.00 -13.22 -36.44
CA ILE A 386 14.63 -11.95 -36.79
C ILE A 386 15.12 -11.21 -35.54
N PHE A 387 16.16 -10.39 -35.71
CA PHE A 387 16.88 -9.73 -34.63
C PHE A 387 16.92 -8.21 -34.86
N VAL A 388 16.04 -7.49 -34.17
CA VAL A 388 15.97 -6.03 -34.18
C VAL A 388 17.21 -5.47 -33.46
N LYS A 389 17.75 -4.36 -33.99
CA LYS A 389 19.04 -3.79 -33.58
C LYS A 389 18.87 -2.41 -32.95
N THR A 390 19.94 -1.93 -32.32
CA THR A 390 20.02 -0.61 -31.71
C THR A 390 19.60 0.51 -32.68
N GLY A 391 18.73 1.41 -32.23
CA GLY A 391 18.22 2.53 -33.01
C GLY A 391 17.15 2.19 -34.05
N VAL A 392 16.74 0.93 -34.16
CA VAL A 392 15.76 0.47 -35.15
C VAL A 392 14.36 0.39 -34.55
N THR A 393 13.40 0.98 -35.25
CA THR A 393 11.96 0.75 -35.08
C THR A 393 11.48 -0.24 -36.14
N LEU A 394 11.12 -1.46 -35.74
CA LEU A 394 10.43 -2.42 -36.61
C LEU A 394 8.93 -2.09 -36.61
N ASN A 395 8.41 -1.58 -37.72
CA ASN A 395 7.02 -1.15 -37.85
C ASN A 395 6.19 -2.15 -38.67
N ILE A 396 5.31 -2.89 -37.99
CA ILE A 396 4.38 -3.87 -38.57
C ILE A 396 3.01 -3.21 -38.63
N ASP A 397 2.70 -2.54 -39.74
CA ASP A 397 1.51 -1.70 -39.88
C ASP A 397 0.20 -2.51 -40.08
N LYS A 398 -0.96 -1.86 -39.98
CA LYS A 398 -2.32 -2.47 -39.95
C LYS A 398 -2.64 -3.49 -41.04
N ASN A 399 -1.98 -3.40 -42.20
CA ASN A 399 -2.22 -4.27 -43.35
C ASN A 399 -1.08 -5.29 -43.55
N VAL A 400 -0.29 -5.54 -42.51
CA VAL A 400 0.84 -6.48 -42.51
C VAL A 400 0.51 -7.65 -41.59
N LEU A 401 0.64 -8.86 -42.13
CA LEU A 401 0.56 -10.11 -41.39
C LEU A 401 1.94 -10.79 -41.42
N ILE A 402 2.54 -10.96 -40.25
CA ILE A 402 3.72 -11.81 -40.07
C ILE A 402 3.26 -13.22 -39.71
N LEU A 403 3.73 -14.21 -40.45
CA LEU A 403 3.54 -15.63 -40.15
C LEU A 403 4.86 -16.23 -39.64
N GLY A 404 4.86 -16.75 -38.42
CA GLY A 404 5.97 -17.55 -37.92
C GLY A 404 6.14 -18.83 -38.74
N SER A 405 7.39 -19.19 -39.04
CA SER A 405 7.70 -20.48 -39.64
C SER A 405 7.32 -21.63 -38.70
N THR A 406 6.92 -22.77 -39.27
CA THR A 406 6.60 -23.99 -38.49
C THR A 406 7.74 -25.00 -38.48
N ASP A 407 8.91 -24.66 -39.04
CA ASP A 407 10.13 -25.48 -38.96
C ASP A 407 11.02 -25.00 -37.81
N PHE A 408 11.37 -25.90 -36.88
CA PHE A 408 12.28 -25.59 -35.78
C PHE A 408 13.66 -25.10 -36.25
N LYS A 409 14.11 -25.48 -37.45
CA LYS A 409 15.40 -25.06 -38.02
C LYS A 409 15.49 -23.56 -38.30
N ASP A 410 14.35 -22.89 -38.45
CA ASP A 410 14.28 -21.45 -38.69
C ASP A 410 14.45 -20.61 -37.41
N TYR A 411 14.66 -21.28 -36.27
CA TYR A 411 14.84 -20.69 -34.95
C TYR A 411 16.20 -21.10 -34.36
N PRO A 412 17.27 -20.33 -34.58
CA PRO A 412 18.61 -20.70 -34.12
C PRO A 412 18.67 -20.75 -32.59
N GLU A 413 19.48 -21.67 -32.05
CA GLU A 413 19.72 -21.77 -30.62
C GLU A 413 20.51 -20.57 -30.11
N ILE A 414 20.12 -20.03 -28.95
CA ILE A 414 20.74 -18.90 -28.25
C ILE A 414 20.88 -19.21 -26.77
N ASP A 415 21.80 -18.53 -26.09
CA ASP A 415 21.88 -18.52 -24.62
C ASP A 415 20.82 -17.59 -24.05
N THR A 416 19.93 -18.13 -23.21
CA THR A 416 18.76 -17.44 -22.66
C THR A 416 18.36 -18.08 -21.34
N ARG A 417 17.34 -17.54 -20.68
CA ARG A 417 16.60 -18.22 -19.61
C ARG A 417 15.22 -18.69 -20.08
N ILE A 418 14.83 -19.90 -19.66
CA ILE A 418 13.51 -20.48 -19.91
C ILE A 418 12.99 -21.17 -18.66
N ALA A 419 11.73 -20.97 -18.29
CA ALA A 419 11.13 -21.53 -17.06
C ALA A 419 12.04 -21.42 -15.82
N GLY A 420 12.83 -20.33 -15.76
CA GLY A 420 13.67 -19.95 -14.63
C GLY A 420 15.13 -20.45 -14.61
N ILE A 421 15.60 -21.23 -15.59
CA ILE A 421 17.02 -21.65 -15.67
C ILE A 421 17.71 -21.09 -16.92
N GLU A 422 18.99 -20.75 -16.81
CA GLU A 422 19.83 -20.38 -17.97
C GLU A 422 20.22 -21.64 -18.77
N MET A 423 19.93 -21.64 -20.08
CA MET A 423 20.26 -22.73 -21.00
C MET A 423 20.27 -22.29 -22.47
N ARG A 424 20.75 -23.17 -23.36
CA ARG A 424 20.60 -23.02 -24.81
C ARG A 424 19.16 -23.39 -25.23
N TRP A 425 18.50 -22.46 -25.94
CA TRP A 425 17.11 -22.59 -26.38
C TRP A 425 16.91 -21.96 -27.76
N PRO A 426 15.88 -22.35 -28.54
CA PRO A 426 15.51 -21.62 -29.76
C PRO A 426 15.25 -20.12 -29.53
N ALA A 427 15.74 -19.27 -30.42
CA ALA A 427 15.38 -17.86 -30.44
C ALA A 427 13.86 -17.68 -30.62
N ALA A 428 13.33 -16.53 -30.20
CA ALA A 428 11.95 -16.18 -30.46
C ALA A 428 11.73 -15.87 -31.94
N LEU A 429 10.47 -15.67 -32.36
CA LEU A 429 10.17 -15.19 -33.71
C LEU A 429 10.76 -13.77 -33.94
N ILE A 430 10.62 -12.87 -32.96
CA ILE A 430 11.22 -11.52 -33.00
C ILE A 430 12.06 -11.29 -31.74
N ASN A 431 13.30 -10.87 -31.91
CA ASN A 431 14.28 -10.78 -30.84
C ASN A 431 14.91 -9.39 -30.76
N ILE A 432 15.07 -8.87 -29.54
CA ILE A 432 15.91 -7.73 -29.20
C ILE A 432 16.90 -8.22 -28.14
N ILE A 433 18.14 -8.52 -28.55
CA ILE A 433 19.14 -9.14 -27.66
C ILE A 433 20.40 -8.27 -27.61
N GLY A 434 20.75 -7.78 -26.42
CA GLY A 434 21.92 -6.94 -26.22
C GLY A 434 21.83 -5.59 -26.94
N GLN A 435 20.63 -5.01 -27.08
CA GLN A 435 20.41 -3.78 -27.85
C GLN A 435 19.92 -2.63 -26.98
N LYS A 436 20.05 -1.41 -27.50
CA LYS A 436 19.54 -0.20 -26.86
C LYS A 436 18.65 0.61 -27.79
N ASN A 437 17.68 1.35 -27.25
CA ASN A 437 16.88 2.31 -28.02
C ASN A 437 16.26 1.65 -29.27
N ALA A 438 15.49 0.58 -29.08
CA ALA A 438 14.87 -0.16 -30.17
C ALA A 438 13.39 -0.38 -29.91
N GLN A 439 12.61 -0.54 -30.97
CA GLN A 439 11.16 -0.61 -30.86
C GLN A 439 10.55 -1.63 -31.82
N ILE A 440 9.52 -2.34 -31.36
CA ILE A 440 8.56 -3.06 -32.20
C ILE A 440 7.23 -2.30 -32.09
N THR A 441 6.65 -1.88 -33.22
CA THR A 441 5.42 -1.09 -33.23
C THR A 441 4.56 -1.36 -34.46
N GLY A 442 3.44 -0.68 -34.55
CA GLY A 442 2.47 -0.76 -35.64
C GLY A 442 1.18 -1.43 -35.21
N LYS A 443 0.22 -1.55 -36.13
CA LYS A 443 -1.14 -2.08 -35.88
C LYS A 443 -1.41 -3.42 -36.57
N GLY A 444 -0.38 -4.05 -37.10
CA GLY A 444 -0.46 -5.32 -37.82
C GLY A 444 -0.51 -6.52 -36.88
N ILE A 445 -0.52 -7.71 -37.50
CA ILE A 445 -0.72 -8.98 -36.81
C ILE A 445 0.57 -9.81 -36.91
N ILE A 446 1.01 -10.38 -35.80
CA ILE A 446 2.03 -11.42 -35.75
C ILE A 446 1.34 -12.71 -35.30
N ASN A 447 1.25 -13.68 -36.21
CA ASN A 447 0.73 -15.01 -35.91
C ASN A 447 1.90 -16.00 -35.87
N ALA A 448 2.26 -16.47 -34.66
CA ALA A 448 3.41 -17.34 -34.45
C ALA A 448 3.15 -18.81 -34.87
N ARG A 449 1.92 -19.16 -35.26
CA ARG A 449 1.52 -20.50 -35.73
C ARG A 449 1.98 -21.64 -34.81
N GLY A 450 1.89 -21.42 -33.49
CA GLY A 450 2.50 -22.25 -32.44
C GLY A 450 2.04 -23.71 -32.32
N LYS A 451 1.06 -24.18 -33.10
CA LYS A 451 0.53 -25.55 -32.99
C LYS A 451 1.60 -26.64 -33.07
N PHE A 452 2.62 -26.48 -33.91
CA PHE A 452 3.73 -27.43 -34.01
C PHE A 452 4.52 -27.57 -32.69
N CYS A 453 4.61 -26.50 -31.90
CA CYS A 453 5.18 -26.52 -30.55
C CYS A 453 4.27 -27.22 -29.55
N TRP A 454 2.95 -26.98 -29.64
CA TRP A 454 1.95 -27.58 -28.75
C TRP A 454 1.86 -29.09 -28.95
N ASP A 455 1.79 -29.53 -30.20
CA ASP A 455 1.72 -30.96 -30.56
C ASP A 455 2.96 -31.71 -30.05
N LYS A 456 4.16 -31.11 -30.21
CA LYS A 456 5.41 -31.65 -29.68
C LYS A 456 5.38 -31.76 -28.15
N TYR A 457 4.93 -30.73 -27.45
CA TYR A 457 4.83 -30.75 -25.98
C TYR A 457 3.89 -31.86 -25.50
N TRP A 458 2.68 -31.96 -26.06
CA TRP A 458 1.71 -32.95 -25.62
C TRP A 458 2.13 -34.39 -25.94
N ALA A 459 2.74 -34.61 -27.11
CA ALA A 459 3.32 -35.90 -27.45
C ALA A 459 4.42 -36.31 -26.46
N MET A 460 5.36 -35.39 -26.17
CA MET A 460 6.44 -35.63 -25.21
C MET A 460 5.90 -35.84 -23.80
N ARG A 461 4.94 -35.03 -23.34
CA ARG A 461 4.34 -35.16 -22.01
C ARG A 461 3.69 -36.53 -21.82
N LYS A 462 2.94 -37.01 -22.81
CA LYS A 462 2.31 -38.33 -22.80
C LYS A 462 3.34 -39.46 -22.66
N GLU A 463 4.52 -39.29 -23.25
CA GLU A 463 5.63 -40.26 -23.16
C GLU A 463 6.40 -40.16 -21.84
N TYR A 464 6.61 -38.94 -21.33
CA TYR A 464 7.51 -38.64 -20.21
C TYR A 464 6.84 -38.83 -18.84
N GLU A 465 5.55 -38.52 -18.71
CA GLU A 465 4.84 -38.62 -17.43
C GLU A 465 4.87 -40.04 -16.83
N PRO A 466 4.58 -41.13 -17.58
CA PRO A 466 4.67 -42.49 -17.05
C PRO A 466 6.08 -42.89 -16.59
N LYS A 467 7.12 -42.19 -17.09
CA LYS A 467 8.53 -42.40 -16.73
C LYS A 467 8.98 -41.57 -15.53
N GLY A 468 8.07 -40.78 -14.91
CA GLY A 468 8.41 -39.87 -13.82
C GLY A 468 9.15 -38.59 -14.27
N LEU A 469 9.09 -38.25 -15.56
CA LEU A 469 9.84 -37.14 -16.17
C LEU A 469 9.00 -35.88 -16.41
N ARG A 470 7.87 -35.70 -15.71
CA ARG A 470 7.02 -34.50 -15.88
C ARG A 470 7.80 -33.19 -15.71
N TRP A 471 8.73 -33.15 -14.76
CA TRP A 471 9.50 -31.95 -14.39
C TRP A 471 10.41 -31.41 -15.51
N ILE A 472 10.76 -32.23 -16.51
CA ILE A 472 11.73 -31.85 -17.56
C ILE A 472 11.11 -31.59 -18.94
N VAL A 473 9.85 -32.00 -19.15
CA VAL A 473 9.12 -31.86 -20.44
C VAL A 473 9.14 -30.43 -20.97
N ASP A 474 8.93 -29.45 -20.10
CA ASP A 474 8.86 -28.05 -20.49
C ASP A 474 10.17 -27.56 -21.10
N TYR A 475 11.31 -28.19 -20.79
CA TYR A 475 12.64 -27.85 -21.30
C TYR A 475 13.01 -28.70 -22.53
N ASP A 476 12.75 -30.01 -22.52
CA ASP A 476 13.09 -30.88 -23.65
C ASP A 476 12.21 -30.61 -24.88
N ALA A 477 11.01 -30.07 -24.69
CA ALA A 477 10.12 -29.71 -25.79
C ALA A 477 10.69 -28.59 -26.69
N LYS A 478 11.57 -27.71 -26.18
CA LYS A 478 12.20 -26.61 -26.94
C LYS A 478 11.21 -25.79 -27.79
N ARG A 479 10.12 -25.34 -27.17
CA ARG A 479 9.06 -24.55 -27.83
C ARG A 479 9.49 -23.12 -28.13
N VAL A 480 8.97 -22.53 -29.20
CA VAL A 480 9.36 -21.21 -29.69
C VAL A 480 8.51 -20.10 -29.05
N ARG A 481 9.18 -19.03 -28.58
CA ARG A 481 8.56 -17.80 -28.04
C ARG A 481 8.19 -16.84 -29.17
N THR A 482 7.25 -15.93 -28.95
CA THR A 482 6.88 -14.95 -29.99
C THR A 482 7.81 -13.74 -29.98
N ILE A 483 7.95 -13.04 -28.86
CA ILE A 483 8.84 -11.88 -28.69
C ILE A 483 9.78 -12.12 -27.51
N LEU A 484 11.08 -11.86 -27.71
CA LEU A 484 12.09 -11.86 -26.66
C LEU A 484 12.82 -10.51 -26.63
N VAL A 485 12.82 -9.86 -25.47
CA VAL A 485 13.73 -8.76 -25.14
C VAL A 485 14.69 -9.27 -24.08
N GLN A 486 15.98 -9.38 -24.41
CA GLN A 486 17.00 -9.95 -23.52
C GLN A 486 18.20 -9.01 -23.39
N ASN A 487 18.71 -8.81 -22.18
CA ASN A 487 19.93 -8.03 -21.92
C ASN A 487 19.92 -6.66 -22.61
N SER A 488 18.77 -6.01 -22.67
CA SER A 488 18.55 -4.80 -23.46
C SER A 488 18.08 -3.63 -22.60
N GLU A 489 18.26 -2.42 -23.10
CA GLU A 489 17.94 -1.19 -22.38
C GLU A 489 17.12 -0.24 -23.26
N ASN A 490 16.13 0.43 -22.67
CA ASN A 490 15.34 1.46 -23.34
C ASN A 490 14.61 0.89 -24.58
N ILE A 491 13.65 -0.01 -24.35
CA ILE A 491 12.96 -0.79 -25.39
C ILE A 491 11.45 -0.54 -25.38
N GLY A 492 10.84 -0.46 -26.56
CA GLY A 492 9.39 -0.32 -26.71
C GLY A 492 8.76 -1.47 -27.51
N VAL A 493 7.61 -1.98 -27.05
CA VAL A 493 6.76 -2.91 -27.80
C VAL A 493 5.34 -2.38 -27.77
N SER A 494 4.73 -2.08 -28.92
CA SER A 494 3.47 -1.34 -28.90
C SER A 494 2.50 -1.63 -30.04
N ASN A 495 1.20 -1.52 -29.74
CA ASN A 495 0.06 -1.48 -30.68
C ASN A 495 -0.18 -2.70 -31.59
N ILE A 496 0.72 -3.69 -31.58
CA ILE A 496 0.65 -4.91 -32.40
C ILE A 496 -0.33 -5.94 -31.81
N THR A 497 -0.87 -6.79 -32.69
CA THR A 497 -1.65 -7.96 -32.29
C THR A 497 -0.81 -9.23 -32.38
N LEU A 498 -0.80 -10.05 -31.34
CA LEU A 498 -0.06 -11.31 -31.22
C LEU A 498 -1.04 -12.48 -31.17
N LYS A 499 -0.81 -13.51 -32.00
CA LYS A 499 -1.65 -14.70 -32.09
C LYS A 499 -0.82 -15.98 -32.03
N ASN A 500 -1.43 -17.02 -31.45
CA ASN A 500 -0.98 -18.42 -31.51
C ASN A 500 0.48 -18.62 -31.13
N ALA A 501 0.90 -18.07 -29.99
CA ALA A 501 2.25 -18.27 -29.48
C ALA A 501 2.60 -19.76 -29.31
N GLY A 502 3.83 -20.17 -29.64
CA GLY A 502 4.30 -21.54 -29.45
C GLY A 502 4.61 -21.90 -27.99
N PHE A 503 4.91 -20.87 -27.19
CA PHE A 503 5.20 -20.88 -25.75
C PHE A 503 4.84 -19.48 -25.20
N TRP A 504 5.63 -18.91 -24.30
CA TRP A 504 5.47 -17.54 -23.82
C TRP A 504 5.40 -16.51 -24.96
N THR A 505 4.49 -15.56 -24.84
CA THR A 505 4.19 -14.61 -25.92
C THR A 505 5.20 -13.47 -25.93
N VAL A 506 5.35 -12.73 -24.83
CA VAL A 506 6.32 -11.66 -24.69
C VAL A 506 7.18 -11.90 -23.46
N GLN A 507 8.48 -12.15 -23.63
CA GLN A 507 9.41 -12.29 -22.51
C GLN A 507 10.37 -11.09 -22.42
N LEU A 508 10.39 -10.43 -21.27
CA LEU A 508 11.28 -9.33 -20.92
C LEU A 508 12.33 -9.83 -19.92
N LEU A 509 13.49 -10.23 -20.42
CA LEU A 509 14.53 -10.93 -19.69
C LEU A 509 15.75 -10.04 -19.44
N TYR A 510 16.20 -9.91 -18.18
CA TYR A 510 17.44 -9.20 -17.80
C TYR A 510 17.58 -7.77 -18.31
N SER A 511 16.45 -7.12 -18.60
CA SER A 511 16.43 -5.86 -19.35
C SER A 511 15.94 -4.71 -18.48
N THR A 512 16.19 -3.48 -18.90
CA THR A 512 15.85 -2.28 -18.12
C THR A 512 15.22 -1.17 -18.96
N LYS A 513 14.33 -0.38 -18.36
CA LYS A 513 13.60 0.73 -19.03
C LYS A 513 12.81 0.24 -20.23
N ILE A 514 11.76 -0.53 -19.99
CA ILE A 514 10.97 -1.16 -21.05
C ILE A 514 9.54 -0.64 -20.98
N THR A 515 8.97 -0.29 -22.13
CA THR A 515 7.53 0.01 -22.24
C THR A 515 6.85 -1.02 -23.15
N VAL A 516 5.83 -1.69 -22.63
CA VAL A 516 4.87 -2.45 -23.44
C VAL A 516 3.53 -1.71 -23.39
N ASP A 517 3.03 -1.26 -24.55
CA ASP A 517 1.87 -0.36 -24.60
C ASP A 517 0.88 -0.73 -25.71
N GLY A 518 -0.37 -1.00 -25.35
CA GLY A 518 -1.42 -1.17 -26.34
C GLY A 518 -1.36 -2.46 -27.14
N ILE A 519 -0.58 -3.47 -26.70
CA ILE A 519 -0.55 -4.76 -27.41
C ILE A 519 -1.83 -5.55 -27.15
N VAL A 520 -2.20 -6.37 -28.12
CA VAL A 520 -3.33 -7.30 -28.01
C VAL A 520 -2.80 -8.73 -28.14
N VAL A 521 -3.10 -9.61 -27.19
CA VAL A 521 -2.78 -11.04 -27.26
C VAL A 521 -4.07 -11.84 -27.44
N LYS A 522 -4.10 -12.70 -28.46
CA LYS A 522 -5.26 -13.53 -28.84
C LYS A 522 -4.83 -14.98 -29.04
N ASN A 523 -4.33 -15.61 -27.99
CA ASN A 523 -3.85 -17.00 -28.04
C ASN A 523 -4.96 -18.05 -27.91
N ASN A 524 -6.19 -17.64 -27.55
CA ASN A 524 -7.33 -18.55 -27.37
C ASN A 524 -8.28 -18.63 -28.57
N GLU A 525 -8.08 -17.84 -29.62
CA GLU A 525 -8.98 -17.84 -30.78
C GLU A 525 -8.85 -19.12 -31.62
N ASP A 526 -7.63 -19.62 -31.84
CA ASP A 526 -7.37 -20.74 -32.77
C ASP A 526 -6.89 -22.04 -32.08
N GLY A 527 -6.94 -22.11 -30.73
CA GLY A 527 -6.57 -23.30 -29.97
C GLY A 527 -6.18 -23.02 -28.52
N LYS A 528 -5.74 -24.07 -27.82
CA LYS A 528 -5.24 -23.98 -26.43
C LYS A 528 -3.78 -24.44 -26.34
N GLY A 529 -2.86 -23.48 -26.32
CA GLY A 529 -1.43 -23.74 -26.26
C GLY A 529 -0.91 -23.89 -24.82
N PRO A 530 -0.12 -24.93 -24.49
CA PRO A 530 0.47 -25.07 -23.16
C PRO A 530 1.48 -23.96 -22.90
N SER A 531 1.38 -23.30 -21.73
CA SER A 531 2.31 -22.24 -21.30
C SER A 531 2.42 -21.11 -22.31
N THR A 532 1.27 -20.60 -22.75
CA THR A 532 1.17 -19.47 -23.69
C THR A 532 0.86 -18.17 -22.95
N ASP A 533 1.62 -17.90 -21.89
CA ASP A 533 1.59 -16.70 -21.05
C ASP A 533 1.56 -15.42 -21.92
N GLY A 534 0.91 -14.37 -21.41
CA GLY A 534 0.77 -13.08 -22.09
C GLY A 534 2.08 -12.28 -22.09
N ILE A 535 2.44 -11.71 -20.94
CA ILE A 535 3.68 -10.96 -20.77
C ILE A 535 4.43 -11.47 -19.53
N ASP A 536 5.65 -11.95 -19.76
CA ASP A 536 6.58 -12.41 -18.74
C ASP A 536 7.66 -11.35 -18.48
N VAL A 537 7.74 -10.83 -17.26
CA VAL A 537 8.84 -9.99 -16.78
C VAL A 537 9.78 -10.86 -15.95
N ASP A 538 10.95 -11.18 -16.49
CA ASP A 538 11.93 -12.07 -15.86
C ASP A 538 13.23 -11.33 -15.55
N SER A 539 13.49 -11.15 -14.26
CA SER A 539 14.72 -10.53 -13.74
C SER A 539 15.04 -9.18 -14.39
N SER A 540 14.00 -8.38 -14.64
CA SER A 540 14.05 -7.10 -15.36
C SER A 540 13.58 -5.95 -14.46
N THR A 541 13.96 -4.71 -14.82
CA THR A 541 13.68 -3.55 -13.97
C THR A 541 13.25 -2.29 -14.72
N TRP A 542 12.55 -1.37 -14.06
CA TRP A 542 11.99 -0.14 -14.65
C TRP A 542 11.07 -0.43 -15.82
N VAL A 543 10.11 -1.34 -15.61
CA VAL A 543 9.20 -1.82 -16.65
C VAL A 543 7.84 -1.15 -16.52
N LEU A 544 7.30 -0.63 -17.62
CA LEU A 544 5.95 -0.14 -17.76
C LEU A 544 5.17 -1.03 -18.72
N ILE A 545 4.06 -1.61 -18.26
CA ILE A 545 3.07 -2.30 -19.07
C ILE A 545 1.77 -1.52 -18.96
N GLN A 546 1.19 -1.10 -20.09
CA GLN A 546 -0.05 -0.34 -20.04
C GLN A 546 -0.96 -0.55 -21.26
N ASN A 547 -2.26 -0.31 -21.07
CA ASN A 547 -3.27 -0.30 -22.14
C ASN A 547 -3.35 -1.62 -22.94
N CYS A 548 -2.90 -2.74 -22.38
CA CYS A 548 -2.87 -4.03 -23.06
C CYS A 548 -4.18 -4.81 -22.88
N ASP A 549 -4.53 -5.64 -23.87
CA ASP A 549 -5.67 -6.56 -23.83
C ASP A 549 -5.17 -7.99 -24.09
N ILE A 550 -5.20 -8.84 -23.06
CA ILE A 550 -4.53 -10.14 -23.05
C ILE A 550 -5.57 -11.26 -22.94
N ASP A 551 -5.52 -12.21 -23.88
CA ASP A 551 -6.30 -13.45 -23.87
C ASP A 551 -5.38 -14.64 -24.16
N CYS A 552 -5.10 -15.46 -23.14
CA CYS A 552 -4.11 -16.53 -23.17
C CYS A 552 -4.51 -17.80 -22.42
N ASN A 553 -3.71 -18.86 -22.51
CA ASN A 553 -4.01 -20.15 -21.84
C ASN A 553 -3.33 -20.32 -20.48
N ASP A 554 -2.38 -19.45 -20.15
CA ASP A 554 -1.63 -19.43 -18.90
C ASP A 554 -1.64 -18.00 -18.35
N ASP A 555 -0.74 -17.63 -17.44
CA ASP A 555 -0.72 -16.32 -16.77
C ASP A 555 -0.76 -15.11 -17.75
N ASP A 556 -1.60 -14.12 -17.44
CA ASP A 556 -1.81 -12.95 -18.29
C ASP A 556 -0.63 -11.97 -18.17
N PHE A 557 -0.35 -11.50 -16.95
CA PHE A 557 0.85 -10.72 -16.60
C PHE A 557 1.66 -11.48 -15.54
N CYS A 558 2.80 -12.04 -15.92
CA CYS A 558 3.60 -12.93 -15.07
C CYS A 558 4.97 -12.32 -14.74
N LEU A 559 5.29 -12.22 -13.45
CA LEU A 559 6.60 -11.75 -12.97
C LEU A 559 7.40 -12.94 -12.43
N LYS A 560 8.66 -13.03 -12.85
CA LYS A 560 9.58 -14.14 -12.58
C LYS A 560 10.97 -13.59 -12.24
N SER A 561 11.80 -14.39 -11.59
CA SER A 561 13.18 -14.03 -11.23
C SER A 561 14.09 -15.25 -11.09
N GLY A 562 13.90 -16.25 -11.95
CA GLY A 562 14.69 -17.47 -11.94
C GLY A 562 14.18 -18.54 -10.97
N ARG A 563 14.74 -19.75 -11.11
CA ARG A 563 14.22 -20.96 -10.48
C ARG A 563 15.29 -21.75 -9.74
N ASP A 564 14.94 -22.18 -8.54
CA ASP A 564 15.70 -23.08 -7.69
C ASP A 564 17.16 -22.62 -7.55
N TRP A 565 18.10 -23.58 -7.51
CA TRP A 565 19.52 -23.31 -7.39
C TRP A 565 20.03 -22.34 -8.46
N ASP A 566 19.56 -22.47 -9.71
CA ASP A 566 20.03 -21.62 -10.80
C ASP A 566 19.55 -20.16 -10.66
N GLY A 567 18.32 -19.98 -10.20
CA GLY A 567 17.77 -18.68 -9.87
C GLY A 567 18.49 -18.03 -8.69
N LEU A 568 18.81 -18.81 -7.65
CA LEU A 568 19.61 -18.35 -6.50
C LEU A 568 21.06 -18.06 -6.87
N ARG A 569 21.65 -18.80 -7.81
CA ARG A 569 22.99 -18.54 -8.36
C ARG A 569 23.03 -17.21 -9.11
N VAL A 570 22.04 -16.95 -9.97
CA VAL A 570 21.97 -15.70 -10.74
C VAL A 570 21.57 -14.52 -9.86
N ASN A 571 20.66 -14.74 -8.90
CA ASN A 571 20.26 -13.79 -7.87
C ASN A 571 19.91 -12.38 -8.39
N LYS A 572 19.13 -12.32 -9.47
CA LYS A 572 18.69 -11.05 -10.07
C LYS A 572 17.18 -10.90 -9.90
N PRO A 573 16.71 -9.85 -9.21
CA PRO A 573 15.28 -9.66 -8.97
C PRO A 573 14.55 -9.12 -10.20
N THR A 574 13.23 -9.29 -10.18
CA THR A 574 12.32 -8.42 -10.94
C THR A 574 11.87 -7.28 -10.03
N GLU A 575 12.15 -6.04 -10.41
CA GLU A 575 11.82 -4.88 -9.56
C GLU A 575 11.55 -3.57 -10.30
N TYR A 576 10.72 -2.70 -9.72
CA TYR A 576 10.24 -1.44 -10.31
C TYR A 576 9.41 -1.72 -11.57
N VAL A 577 8.26 -2.38 -11.36
CA VAL A 577 7.32 -2.76 -12.42
C VAL A 577 5.97 -2.07 -12.18
N VAL A 578 5.48 -1.34 -13.18
CA VAL A 578 4.11 -0.83 -13.19
C VAL A 578 3.31 -1.54 -14.28
N ILE A 579 2.14 -2.04 -13.92
CA ILE A 579 1.13 -2.57 -14.84
C ILE A 579 -0.15 -1.78 -14.63
N ARG A 580 -0.66 -1.10 -15.67
CA ARG A 580 -1.84 -0.25 -15.52
C ARG A 580 -2.77 -0.17 -16.72
N ASN A 581 -4.05 0.07 -16.46
CA ASN A 581 -5.06 0.28 -17.50
C ASN A 581 -5.16 -0.90 -18.48
N CYS A 582 -4.93 -2.13 -18.00
CA CYS A 582 -4.96 -3.33 -18.84
C CYS A 582 -6.20 -4.18 -18.58
N ILE A 583 -6.52 -5.00 -19.56
CA ILE A 583 -7.57 -6.02 -19.52
C ILE A 583 -6.91 -7.39 -19.64
N ALA A 584 -7.20 -8.28 -18.70
CA ALA A 584 -6.96 -9.72 -18.82
C ALA A 584 -8.30 -10.42 -19.09
N ARG A 585 -8.31 -11.31 -20.08
CA ARG A 585 -9.47 -12.13 -20.44
C ARG A 585 -9.27 -13.52 -19.87
N LYS A 586 -9.42 -14.57 -20.68
CA LYS A 586 -9.11 -15.92 -20.20
C LYS A 586 -7.60 -16.04 -20.07
N GLY A 587 -7.17 -16.74 -19.02
CA GLY A 587 -5.78 -16.89 -18.63
C GLY A 587 -5.64 -17.64 -17.31
N GLY A 588 -4.42 -17.77 -16.83
CA GLY A 588 -4.03 -18.42 -15.58
C GLY A 588 -4.09 -17.48 -14.37
N GLY A 589 -3.96 -16.18 -14.58
CA GLY A 589 -4.08 -15.17 -13.55
C GLY A 589 -3.82 -13.76 -14.10
N LEU A 590 -4.65 -12.80 -13.69
CA LEU A 590 -4.50 -11.38 -14.07
C LEU A 590 -3.10 -10.89 -13.71
N LEU A 591 -2.73 -10.91 -12.42
CA LEU A 591 -1.34 -10.70 -12.00
C LEU A 591 -0.81 -11.97 -11.34
N THR A 592 0.21 -12.56 -11.94
CA THR A 592 0.92 -13.71 -11.36
C THR A 592 2.35 -13.35 -10.97
N LEU A 593 2.74 -13.69 -9.75
CA LEU A 593 4.11 -13.62 -9.26
C LEU A 593 4.61 -15.06 -9.07
N GLY A 594 5.55 -15.51 -9.92
CA GLY A 594 6.17 -16.83 -9.88
C GLY A 594 5.72 -17.82 -10.97
N SER A 595 6.05 -19.11 -10.89
CA SER A 595 6.63 -19.80 -9.71
C SER A 595 8.13 -19.59 -9.53
N GLU A 596 8.80 -19.11 -10.57
CA GLU A 596 10.21 -18.80 -10.62
C GLU A 596 10.49 -17.52 -9.83
N THR A 597 10.70 -17.65 -8.52
CA THR A 597 10.77 -16.51 -7.56
C THR A 597 12.16 -16.32 -6.94
N SER A 598 13.13 -17.14 -7.33
CA SER A 598 14.38 -17.34 -6.60
C SER A 598 15.23 -16.08 -6.44
N GLY A 599 15.31 -15.23 -7.46
CA GLY A 599 16.03 -13.96 -7.41
C GLY A 599 15.27 -12.83 -6.69
N GLY A 600 14.03 -13.09 -6.26
CA GLY A 600 13.13 -12.13 -5.62
C GLY A 600 12.27 -11.32 -6.60
N ILE A 601 11.12 -10.84 -6.12
CA ILE A 601 10.20 -9.98 -6.86
C ILE A 601 9.74 -8.86 -5.93
N ARG A 602 9.99 -7.60 -6.28
CA ARG A 602 9.64 -6.47 -5.40
C ARG A 602 9.36 -5.17 -6.13
N HIS A 603 8.82 -4.17 -5.44
CA HIS A 603 8.51 -2.86 -6.03
C HIS A 603 7.61 -3.02 -7.26
N VAL A 604 6.42 -3.61 -7.05
CA VAL A 604 5.43 -3.86 -8.11
C VAL A 604 4.16 -3.09 -7.82
N LEU A 605 3.68 -2.34 -8.81
CA LEU A 605 2.39 -1.65 -8.77
C LEU A 605 1.53 -2.13 -9.94
N ALA A 606 0.48 -2.86 -9.62
CA ALA A 606 -0.58 -3.22 -10.54
C ALA A 606 -1.83 -2.42 -10.19
N LYS A 607 -2.26 -1.54 -11.11
CA LYS A 607 -3.33 -0.58 -10.82
C LYS A 607 -4.32 -0.40 -11.97
N ASN A 608 -5.61 -0.22 -11.65
CA ASN A 608 -6.65 0.01 -12.66
C ASN A 608 -6.67 -1.12 -13.70
N LEU A 609 -6.80 -2.36 -13.22
CA LEU A 609 -6.81 -3.56 -14.05
C LEU A 609 -8.18 -4.22 -14.03
N GLN A 610 -8.53 -4.86 -15.14
CA GLN A 610 -9.77 -5.61 -15.29
C GLN A 610 -9.47 -7.07 -15.62
N GLY A 611 -10.11 -8.01 -14.94
CA GLY A 611 -10.00 -9.45 -15.18
C GLY A 611 -11.35 -10.07 -15.50
N PHE A 612 -11.47 -10.71 -16.68
CA PHE A 612 -12.71 -11.34 -17.15
C PHE A 612 -12.51 -12.81 -17.48
N GLY A 613 -12.94 -13.70 -16.58
CA GLY A 613 -12.84 -15.15 -16.80
C GLY A 613 -11.42 -15.73 -16.68
N THR A 614 -10.44 -14.96 -16.20
CA THR A 614 -9.11 -15.47 -15.84
C THR A 614 -9.18 -16.39 -14.62
N GLY A 615 -8.23 -17.33 -14.50
CA GLY A 615 -8.20 -18.30 -13.41
C GLY A 615 -8.05 -17.67 -12.03
N ASN A 616 -7.28 -16.59 -11.90
CA ASN A 616 -6.98 -15.94 -10.63
C ASN A 616 -6.89 -14.40 -10.78
N GLY A 617 -7.28 -13.64 -9.76
CA GLY A 617 -7.04 -12.19 -9.70
C GLY A 617 -5.58 -11.87 -9.40
N LEU A 618 -5.20 -11.95 -8.12
CA LEU A 618 -3.79 -11.93 -7.71
C LEU A 618 -3.33 -13.34 -7.35
N HIS A 619 -2.31 -13.83 -8.05
CA HIS A 619 -1.78 -15.18 -7.91
C HIS A 619 -0.29 -15.12 -7.52
N ILE A 620 0.06 -15.59 -6.34
CA ILE A 620 1.46 -15.68 -5.90
C ILE A 620 1.78 -17.16 -5.70
N LYS A 621 2.73 -17.68 -6.49
CA LYS A 621 3.09 -19.10 -6.50
C LYS A 621 4.59 -19.28 -6.34
N SER A 622 5.00 -20.28 -5.58
CA SER A 622 6.41 -20.70 -5.45
C SER A 622 6.48 -22.19 -5.07
N ALA A 623 7.67 -22.70 -4.77
CA ALA A 623 7.90 -24.05 -4.23
C ALA A 623 9.00 -24.01 -3.17
N VAL A 624 9.07 -25.02 -2.29
CA VAL A 624 10.04 -25.07 -1.17
C VAL A 624 11.50 -25.25 -1.62
N THR A 625 11.74 -25.31 -2.93
CA THR A 625 13.07 -25.33 -3.54
C THR A 625 13.45 -23.98 -4.18
N ARG A 626 12.53 -23.02 -4.27
CA ARG A 626 12.74 -21.78 -5.03
C ARG A 626 13.53 -20.74 -4.25
N GLY A 627 13.23 -20.55 -2.98
CA GLY A 627 13.75 -19.44 -2.18
C GLY A 627 13.20 -18.10 -2.65
N GLY A 628 13.98 -17.04 -2.42
CA GLY A 628 13.64 -15.67 -2.80
C GLY A 628 12.56 -15.03 -1.92
N ILE A 629 12.41 -13.72 -2.12
CA ILE A 629 11.46 -12.89 -1.38
C ILE A 629 10.52 -12.21 -2.38
N VAL A 630 9.21 -12.28 -2.13
CA VAL A 630 8.18 -11.49 -2.80
C VAL A 630 7.67 -10.45 -1.82
N GLU A 631 7.94 -9.17 -2.09
CA GLU A 631 7.61 -8.05 -1.17
C GLU A 631 7.36 -6.71 -1.86
N ASP A 632 6.77 -5.74 -1.16
CA ASP A 632 6.40 -4.43 -1.70
C ASP A 632 5.57 -4.53 -2.99
N ILE A 633 4.44 -5.24 -2.87
CA ILE A 633 3.49 -5.47 -3.97
C ILE A 633 2.22 -4.67 -3.72
N TRP A 634 1.84 -3.83 -4.67
CA TRP A 634 0.64 -3.00 -4.63
C TRP A 634 -0.34 -3.43 -5.71
N PHE A 635 -1.53 -3.88 -5.31
CA PHE A 635 -2.61 -4.34 -6.18
C PHE A 635 -3.86 -3.48 -5.95
N LYS A 636 -4.05 -2.44 -6.77
CA LYS A 636 -4.95 -1.31 -6.50
C LYS A 636 -6.00 -1.13 -7.59
N ASP A 637 -7.23 -0.77 -7.20
CA ASP A 637 -8.32 -0.42 -8.13
C ASP A 637 -8.56 -1.52 -9.18
N ILE A 638 -9.04 -2.68 -8.73
CA ILE A 638 -9.13 -3.89 -9.55
C ILE A 638 -10.58 -4.31 -9.71
N GLN A 639 -10.97 -4.57 -10.96
CA GLN A 639 -12.29 -5.09 -11.30
C GLN A 639 -12.15 -6.53 -11.79
N LEU A 640 -12.87 -7.45 -11.16
CA LEU A 640 -12.86 -8.87 -11.49
C LEU A 640 -14.29 -9.34 -11.77
N ASP A 641 -14.49 -10.04 -12.86
CA ASP A 641 -15.74 -10.72 -13.17
C ASP A 641 -15.46 -12.16 -13.61
N SER A 642 -16.22 -13.10 -13.04
CA SER A 642 -16.20 -14.50 -13.43
C SER A 642 -14.83 -15.17 -13.27
N VAL A 643 -14.00 -14.68 -12.34
CA VAL A 643 -12.67 -15.23 -12.08
C VAL A 643 -12.72 -16.46 -11.16
N GLY A 644 -11.76 -17.37 -11.32
CA GLY A 644 -11.71 -18.61 -10.54
C GLY A 644 -11.43 -18.39 -9.05
N ASN A 645 -10.39 -17.63 -8.71
CA ASN A 645 -10.11 -17.17 -7.35
C ASN A 645 -9.81 -15.66 -7.37
N VAL A 646 -10.33 -14.88 -6.43
CA VAL A 646 -9.94 -13.47 -6.31
C VAL A 646 -8.46 -13.40 -5.89
N PHE A 647 -8.09 -14.18 -4.86
CA PHE A 647 -6.72 -14.30 -4.37
C PHE A 647 -6.26 -15.76 -4.25
N GLN A 648 -5.08 -16.07 -4.78
CA GLN A 648 -4.47 -17.39 -4.71
C GLN A 648 -3.00 -17.27 -4.31
N PHE A 649 -2.64 -17.67 -3.09
CA PHE A 649 -1.27 -17.64 -2.59
C PHE A 649 -0.82 -19.05 -2.20
N ASN A 650 0.23 -19.56 -2.82
CA ASN A 650 0.72 -20.91 -2.55
C ASN A 650 2.25 -20.97 -2.61
N MET A 651 2.88 -21.21 -1.45
CA MET A 651 4.33 -21.36 -1.33
C MET A 651 4.86 -22.75 -1.76
N ASN A 652 3.97 -23.71 -2.03
CA ASN A 652 4.31 -25.05 -2.50
C ASN A 652 3.40 -25.50 -3.67
N TRP A 653 3.47 -24.74 -4.76
CA TRP A 653 2.66 -24.94 -5.94
C TRP A 653 3.21 -26.07 -6.83
N ASN A 654 2.30 -26.96 -7.23
CA ASN A 654 2.51 -28.05 -8.21
C ASN A 654 3.80 -28.88 -8.03
N PRO A 655 3.91 -29.69 -6.95
CA PRO A 655 5.09 -30.51 -6.66
C PRO A 655 5.57 -31.40 -7.83
N SER A 656 4.65 -31.96 -8.62
CA SER A 656 4.98 -32.85 -9.75
C SER A 656 5.81 -32.19 -10.85
N TYR A 657 5.68 -30.87 -11.00
CA TYR A 657 6.47 -30.04 -11.90
C TYR A 657 7.64 -29.36 -11.17
N SER A 658 7.44 -29.01 -9.90
CA SER A 658 8.39 -28.22 -9.13
C SER A 658 9.61 -29.02 -8.67
N TYR A 659 9.46 -30.32 -8.40
CA TYR A 659 10.53 -31.15 -7.83
C TYR A 659 11.15 -32.09 -8.86
N SER A 660 12.41 -31.80 -9.18
CA SER A 660 13.23 -32.65 -10.02
C SER A 660 13.80 -33.82 -9.22
N ALA A 661 13.55 -35.02 -9.71
CA ALA A 661 14.15 -36.26 -9.23
C ALA A 661 14.47 -37.13 -10.44
N LEU A 662 15.65 -37.74 -10.44
CA LEU A 662 16.06 -38.62 -11.51
C LEU A 662 15.42 -40.01 -11.31
N PRO A 663 14.61 -40.51 -12.27
CA PRO A 663 13.98 -41.82 -12.13
C PRO A 663 15.01 -42.96 -12.18
N ALA A 664 14.62 -44.13 -11.66
CA ALA A 664 15.43 -45.35 -11.77
C ALA A 664 15.73 -45.69 -13.24
N GLY A 665 16.97 -46.09 -13.53
CA GLY A 665 17.42 -46.42 -14.89
C GLY A 665 18.07 -45.26 -15.66
N TYR A 666 18.08 -44.05 -15.10
CA TYR A 666 18.84 -42.92 -15.64
C TYR A 666 20.14 -42.72 -14.84
N ASP A 667 21.23 -42.38 -15.54
CA ASP A 667 22.52 -42.08 -14.94
C ASP A 667 22.78 -40.57 -14.92
N SER A 668 22.98 -40.02 -13.72
CA SER A 668 23.29 -38.60 -13.49
C SER A 668 24.53 -38.10 -14.23
N ALA A 669 25.49 -38.98 -14.56
CA ALA A 669 26.68 -38.59 -15.31
C ALA A 669 26.38 -38.28 -16.78
N THR A 670 25.37 -38.94 -17.36
CA THR A 670 25.09 -38.94 -18.81
C THR A 670 23.89 -38.09 -19.22
N VAL A 671 23.07 -37.64 -18.28
CA VAL A 671 21.93 -36.75 -18.59
C VAL A 671 22.38 -35.39 -19.15
N PRO A 672 21.53 -34.70 -19.94
CA PRO A 672 21.82 -33.38 -20.47
C PRO A 672 22.17 -32.33 -19.40
N ALA A 673 22.92 -31.30 -19.77
CA ALA A 673 23.39 -30.27 -18.83
C ALA A 673 22.23 -29.57 -18.08
N HIS A 674 21.13 -29.24 -18.74
CA HIS A 674 19.98 -28.61 -18.09
C HIS A 674 19.24 -29.53 -17.11
N TRP A 675 19.33 -30.86 -17.29
CA TRP A 675 18.85 -31.81 -16.29
C TRP A 675 19.70 -31.72 -15.03
N LYS A 676 21.03 -31.66 -15.17
CA LYS A 676 21.96 -31.50 -14.04
C LYS A 676 21.68 -30.21 -13.27
N THR A 677 21.42 -29.10 -13.97
CA THR A 677 21.04 -27.82 -13.35
C THR A 677 19.76 -27.97 -12.50
N LEU A 678 18.72 -28.60 -13.03
CA LEU A 678 17.45 -28.77 -12.31
C LEU A 678 17.52 -29.82 -11.17
N LEU A 679 18.40 -30.81 -11.30
CA LEU A 679 18.65 -31.79 -10.24
C LEU A 679 19.50 -31.22 -9.09
N HIS A 680 20.21 -30.13 -9.32
CA HIS A 680 21.01 -29.46 -8.29
C HIS A 680 20.11 -28.94 -7.17
N LYS A 681 20.35 -29.43 -5.94
CA LYS A 681 19.64 -29.00 -4.74
C LYS A 681 20.29 -27.78 -4.10
N ASN A 682 19.50 -26.98 -3.41
CA ASN A 682 20.03 -25.88 -2.61
C ASN A 682 20.70 -26.44 -1.36
N GLU A 683 21.89 -25.93 -1.04
CA GLU A 683 22.62 -26.30 0.18
C GLU A 683 23.00 -25.05 0.98
N PRO A 684 22.46 -24.87 2.21
CA PRO A 684 21.47 -25.73 2.85
C PRO A 684 20.07 -25.62 2.21
N ALA A 685 19.23 -26.65 2.40
CA ALA A 685 17.87 -26.71 1.84
C ALA A 685 16.98 -25.51 2.25
N SER A 686 17.26 -24.88 3.39
CA SER A 686 16.56 -23.69 3.88
C SER A 686 16.63 -22.49 2.93
N LEU A 687 17.64 -22.42 2.06
CA LEU A 687 17.73 -21.42 0.99
C LEU A 687 16.56 -21.54 -0.02
N GLY A 688 15.92 -22.71 -0.10
CA GLY A 688 14.76 -22.94 -0.97
C GLY A 688 13.42 -22.48 -0.41
N ILE A 689 13.35 -22.07 0.87
CA ILE A 689 12.09 -21.66 1.49
C ILE A 689 11.73 -20.23 1.03
N PRO A 690 10.63 -20.02 0.29
CA PRO A 690 10.24 -18.70 -0.18
C PRO A 690 9.65 -17.85 0.95
N VAL A 691 9.76 -16.53 0.84
CA VAL A 691 9.15 -15.57 1.77
C VAL A 691 8.21 -14.66 1.01
N PHE A 692 6.95 -14.58 1.42
CA PHE A 692 5.99 -13.61 0.91
C PHE A 692 5.59 -12.65 2.04
N ARG A 693 5.84 -11.35 1.84
CA ARG A 693 5.48 -10.33 2.81
C ARG A 693 5.15 -8.99 2.18
N ASP A 694 4.62 -8.06 2.97
CA ASP A 694 4.44 -6.66 2.54
C ASP A 694 3.61 -6.53 1.24
N ILE A 695 2.40 -7.09 1.29
CA ILE A 695 1.46 -7.12 0.16
C ILE A 695 0.31 -6.18 0.48
N HIS A 696 0.11 -5.16 -0.36
CA HIS A 696 -0.90 -4.11 -0.21
C HIS A 696 -1.96 -4.25 -1.30
N VAL A 697 -3.21 -4.42 -0.89
CA VAL A 697 -4.35 -4.60 -1.78
C VAL A 697 -5.41 -3.57 -1.43
N SER A 698 -5.89 -2.80 -2.41
CA SER A 698 -6.99 -1.87 -2.16
C SER A 698 -7.91 -1.65 -3.35
N GLY A 699 -9.19 -1.36 -3.08
CA GLY A 699 -10.15 -1.02 -4.12
C GLY A 699 -10.48 -2.20 -5.05
N VAL A 700 -10.67 -3.40 -4.50
CA VAL A 700 -11.00 -4.60 -5.31
C VAL A 700 -12.51 -4.80 -5.35
N VAL A 701 -13.08 -4.85 -6.55
CA VAL A 701 -14.46 -5.24 -6.80
C VAL A 701 -14.47 -6.55 -7.58
N ALA A 702 -15.02 -7.61 -6.99
CA ALA A 702 -15.12 -8.92 -7.63
C ALA A 702 -16.56 -9.41 -7.69
N ASN A 703 -17.03 -9.76 -8.88
CA ASN A 703 -18.36 -10.31 -9.12
C ASN A 703 -18.27 -11.69 -9.78
N HIS A 704 -19.32 -12.50 -9.59
CA HIS A 704 -19.47 -13.83 -10.20
C HIS A 704 -18.26 -14.77 -10.04
N SER A 705 -17.40 -14.51 -9.05
CA SER A 705 -16.14 -15.20 -8.89
C SER A 705 -16.35 -16.50 -8.11
N ARG A 706 -15.61 -17.56 -8.40
CA ARG A 706 -15.87 -18.85 -7.73
C ARG A 706 -15.42 -18.84 -6.27
N LYS A 707 -14.26 -18.25 -5.96
CA LYS A 707 -13.73 -18.26 -4.59
C LYS A 707 -13.09 -16.92 -4.22
N PHE A 708 -13.27 -16.47 -2.98
CA PHE A 708 -12.58 -15.29 -2.47
C PHE A 708 -11.07 -15.55 -2.31
N VAL A 709 -10.66 -16.45 -1.41
CA VAL A 709 -9.22 -16.65 -1.16
C VAL A 709 -8.84 -18.12 -1.01
N THR A 710 -7.66 -18.49 -1.50
CA THR A 710 -6.94 -19.68 -1.06
C THR A 710 -5.50 -19.29 -0.83
N ALA A 711 -5.12 -19.23 0.45
CA ALA A 711 -3.81 -18.79 0.89
C ALA A 711 -3.18 -19.86 1.77
N THR A 712 -2.03 -20.39 1.35
CA THR A 712 -1.31 -21.44 2.07
C THR A 712 0.17 -21.06 2.18
N GLY A 713 0.57 -20.62 3.37
CA GLY A 713 1.97 -20.46 3.76
C GLY A 713 2.60 -21.77 4.24
N LEU A 714 3.78 -21.66 4.85
CA LEU A 714 4.53 -22.76 5.44
C LEU A 714 4.69 -22.55 6.95
N LYS A 715 4.93 -23.61 7.71
CA LYS A 715 5.18 -23.51 9.16
C LYS A 715 6.44 -22.69 9.46
N GLU A 716 7.45 -22.86 8.62
CA GLU A 716 8.75 -22.20 8.65
C GLU A 716 8.77 -20.84 7.93
N SER A 717 7.73 -20.52 7.15
CA SER A 717 7.61 -19.25 6.41
C SER A 717 6.13 -18.92 6.22
N ALA A 718 5.55 -18.24 7.22
CA ALA A 718 4.15 -17.83 7.16
C ALA A 718 3.97 -16.68 6.16
N LEU A 719 2.82 -16.64 5.49
CA LEU A 719 2.39 -15.47 4.71
C LEU A 719 2.25 -14.28 5.65
N SER A 720 3.08 -13.23 5.53
CA SER A 720 3.17 -12.21 6.59
C SER A 720 2.97 -10.77 6.12
N GLY A 721 2.24 -9.93 6.86
CA GLY A 721 2.10 -8.51 6.51
C GLY A 721 1.33 -8.29 5.20
N PHE A 722 0.11 -8.80 5.15
CA PHE A 722 -0.81 -8.53 4.03
C PHE A 722 -1.87 -7.55 4.50
N TYR A 723 -2.06 -6.48 3.73
CA TYR A 723 -2.94 -5.37 4.05
C TYR A 723 -3.97 -5.23 2.94
N PHE A 724 -5.24 -5.38 3.29
CA PHE A 724 -6.36 -5.26 2.36
C PHE A 724 -7.28 -4.15 2.85
N ASP A 725 -7.68 -3.26 1.94
CA ASP A 725 -8.61 -2.18 2.26
C ASP A 725 -9.64 -1.99 1.15
N ASN A 726 -10.88 -1.67 1.54
CA ASN A 726 -11.96 -1.30 0.61
C ASN A 726 -12.19 -2.36 -0.48
N MET A 727 -12.76 -3.50 -0.08
CA MET A 727 -13.04 -4.62 -0.99
C MET A 727 -14.53 -4.95 -1.01
N GLN A 728 -15.08 -5.13 -2.22
CA GLN A 728 -16.45 -5.59 -2.44
C GLN A 728 -16.42 -6.90 -3.22
N ILE A 729 -16.66 -8.01 -2.53
CA ILE A 729 -16.42 -9.35 -3.07
C ILE A 729 -17.72 -10.14 -3.05
N ASN A 730 -18.18 -10.55 -4.23
CA ASN A 730 -19.30 -11.46 -4.43
C ASN A 730 -18.79 -12.76 -5.07
N VAL A 731 -18.83 -13.85 -4.31
CA VAL A 731 -18.22 -15.15 -4.66
C VAL A 731 -19.15 -16.32 -4.39
N ALA A 732 -18.89 -17.48 -5.02
CA ALA A 732 -19.59 -18.70 -4.68
C ALA A 732 -19.18 -19.24 -3.29
N THR A 733 -17.90 -19.18 -2.93
CA THR A 733 -17.35 -19.69 -1.66
C THR A 733 -16.28 -18.77 -1.06
N PRO A 734 -16.15 -18.65 0.27
CA PRO A 734 -15.15 -17.77 0.90
C PRO A 734 -13.72 -18.33 0.84
N GLY A 735 -13.55 -19.64 0.97
CA GLY A 735 -12.23 -20.30 0.88
C GLY A 735 -11.47 -20.38 2.21
N GLU A 736 -10.13 -20.33 2.15
CA GLU A 736 -9.26 -20.64 3.28
C GLU A 736 -7.93 -19.86 3.32
N ILE A 737 -7.45 -19.62 4.54
CA ILE A 737 -6.14 -19.03 4.86
C ILE A 737 -5.44 -19.93 5.89
N LYS A 738 -4.24 -20.40 5.55
CA LYS A 738 -3.43 -21.31 6.38
C LYS A 738 -2.01 -20.79 6.50
N PHE A 739 -1.42 -20.87 7.69
CA PHE A 739 -0.05 -20.41 7.97
C PHE A 739 0.19 -18.95 7.56
N ALA A 740 -0.63 -18.04 8.11
CA ALA A 740 -0.53 -16.60 7.88
C ALA A 740 -0.30 -15.81 9.18
N GLY A 741 0.30 -14.63 9.07
CA GLY A 741 0.63 -13.77 10.21
C GLY A 741 0.47 -12.29 9.90
N ASN A 742 -0.07 -11.50 10.83
CA ASN A 742 -0.17 -10.04 10.69
C ASN A 742 -0.95 -9.60 9.44
N TRP A 743 -2.08 -10.25 9.16
CA TRP A 743 -2.98 -9.81 8.10
C TRP A 743 -3.99 -8.80 8.64
N LYS A 744 -4.26 -7.76 7.86
CA LYS A 744 -5.28 -6.77 8.16
C LYS A 744 -6.19 -6.60 6.93
N MET A 745 -7.47 -6.94 7.07
CA MET A 745 -8.51 -6.60 6.11
C MET A 745 -9.44 -5.59 6.75
N THR A 746 -9.57 -4.41 6.15
CA THR A 746 -10.51 -3.36 6.57
C THR A 746 -11.49 -3.05 5.46
N ASN A 747 -12.72 -2.70 5.84
CA ASN A 747 -13.78 -2.33 4.90
C ASN A 747 -14.05 -3.45 3.87
N LEU A 748 -14.08 -4.72 4.32
CA LEU A 748 -14.42 -5.86 3.47
C LEU A 748 -15.93 -6.12 3.47
N LYS A 749 -16.57 -5.95 2.33
CA LYS A 749 -17.92 -6.45 2.07
C LYS A 749 -17.83 -7.77 1.30
N LEU A 750 -17.85 -8.89 2.02
CA LEU A 750 -17.86 -10.24 1.44
C LEU A 750 -19.28 -10.82 1.42
N ILE A 751 -19.75 -11.18 0.24
CA ILE A 751 -20.99 -11.92 0.01
C ILE A 751 -20.60 -13.27 -0.61
N ALA A 752 -20.92 -14.36 0.09
CA ALA A 752 -20.72 -15.72 -0.41
C ALA A 752 -22.08 -16.38 -0.67
N ALA A 753 -22.18 -17.16 -1.76
CA ALA A 753 -23.41 -17.89 -2.09
C ALA A 753 -23.64 -19.10 -1.17
N ASP A 754 -22.57 -19.75 -0.71
CA ASP A 754 -22.66 -20.78 0.32
C ASP A 754 -22.63 -20.19 1.74
N SER A 755 -23.20 -20.90 2.71
CA SER A 755 -23.25 -20.47 4.12
C SER A 755 -21.95 -20.73 4.88
N LYS A 756 -20.87 -21.11 4.20
CA LYS A 756 -19.59 -21.40 4.85
C LYS A 756 -18.94 -20.12 5.32
N LYS A 757 -18.14 -20.24 6.38
CA LYS A 757 -17.26 -19.16 6.84
C LYS A 757 -15.89 -19.31 6.19
N LEU A 758 -15.18 -18.20 6.09
CA LEU A 758 -13.76 -18.21 5.73
C LEU A 758 -12.98 -19.03 6.77
N LEU A 759 -12.29 -20.08 6.31
CA LEU A 759 -11.48 -20.92 7.18
C LEU A 759 -10.12 -20.24 7.44
N VAL A 760 -9.74 -20.11 8.71
CA VAL A 760 -8.44 -19.56 9.12
C VAL A 760 -7.78 -20.54 10.08
N GLU A 761 -6.66 -21.14 9.67
CA GLU A 761 -5.95 -22.16 10.44
C GLU A 761 -4.46 -21.82 10.59
N ASN A 762 -3.87 -22.23 11.71
CA ASN A 762 -2.42 -22.05 11.98
C ASN A 762 -1.93 -20.62 11.72
N SER A 763 -2.77 -19.62 12.01
CA SER A 763 -2.54 -18.22 11.67
C SER A 763 -2.62 -17.32 12.90
N GLN A 764 -1.88 -16.22 12.91
CA GLN A 764 -1.74 -15.33 14.08
C GLN A 764 -1.92 -13.86 13.70
N ASN A 765 -2.41 -13.04 14.64
CA ASN A 765 -2.59 -11.59 14.45
C ASN A 765 -3.44 -11.24 13.21
N MET A 766 -4.53 -11.97 12.99
CA MET A 766 -5.46 -11.73 11.90
C MET A 766 -6.52 -10.71 12.33
N LYS A 767 -6.60 -9.56 11.66
CA LYS A 767 -7.68 -8.57 11.81
C LYS A 767 -8.52 -8.59 10.55
N LEU A 768 -9.71 -9.17 10.60
CA LEU A 768 -10.63 -9.33 9.46
C LEU A 768 -11.94 -8.61 9.80
N GLU A 769 -12.02 -7.32 9.46
CA GLU A 769 -13.11 -6.40 9.84
C GLU A 769 -14.09 -6.09 8.70
#